data_AF-A0AAD5VI87-F1
#
_entry.id   AF-A0AAD5VI87-F1
#
_cell.length_a   1.000
_cell.length_b   1.000
_cell.length_c   1.000
_cell.angle_alpha   90.00
_cell.angle_beta   90.00
_cell.angle_gamma   90.00
#
_symmetry.space_group_name_H-M   'P 1'
#
loop_
_entity.id
_entity.type
_entity.pdbx_description
1 polymer ?
#
loop_
_entity_poly.entity_id
_entity_poly.type
_entity_poly.pdbx_seq_one_letter_code
_entity_poly.pdbx_strand_id
1 'polypeptide(L)'
;MSLSIEDDHRLFENVFNDPYLGHRTISLAIQRFITTTPAFRCVPKHSSSLDYYIARVIDETRAPKIVPYAALYILISISRSCACVRSTPAITDSPTLLGQSYRCSPTLHRVSQALTRNRLSRFRKLFWVGHHFFVGAFLVALRTYLGTYYNKVNMTMMSDITGFAVDELEGIEAKIIDAMDSEIGFVVDKMVRERRFITLRGAECPMATPPPSSQAPGDFQQEIKRCPTCRKYIFATQYDLHISHHTQQQRMREIQETVHDNEQDKRGIEVNWKKGIDFTIVQPDTIVEVEVEVTNRTTDIVALQSCRIGGRGQSEPDRFFTARLKGRSKLMFPNSKPRTVRIRFAASDVGRYENTLELVFVELTPRNVFLITRKVFATVGDPELHDHIRPEEPYTRDRGPAINLTGRILPGSRPPQWTKTHWAEKLPKYDVPPYVIEAAFGKNAGNAVQNVRRLMPQTLNIQTYGEWFQYLLYVEEEQMRQDLQAYAMTDVEIHADYPRYTLEVKGLAEGRPSVLVGDFILVSRTGEGEDGTERNWYEGRVHKVFLDRVSLRFGDKFNVYRGTRFDVQFVFNRISYRRMYHILKNSFDPKRLLFPGPEHLNGMGLPTVSQREKLVICNRQLEGDDEQLGAIAAILHMPPGSVPFIVFGPPGTGKTVTLVEAIEQILRASPDSKILACAPNNSAADLIAQKLVHLGPSDLFRLNSITRNVEEFPKTLKRFALINDNTVFAVPPPEDLAKYRVVVSTCLSGGIPASLGLKRGHFSHIFIDEAGQGKEPEVMVPIKSIAGKDTNVVLAGDNQQLGPIVHSSTARVLGLRQSYLARLMTLDIYSVESGRTGPGGRGVTIVKLVKNFRSHPSILQFPNERFYKSELQSCGDFAMVRSLENCEELPKRGFPIIFHGVVGKDDREKKSPSFFNIDEAILVKKYCESLIGNRKSGIRAEHIGVITPYFAQRCKVKNLLERNPKLEGVTVGSVEAFQGQERRIIIISTVRSNEHYVTSDMRRSLGFVADARRFNVAITRAQAMLIISATRSFTHSIHYGALS
;
A
#
# COMPACT_ATOMS: atom_id res chain seq x y z
N MET A 1 -44.29 -40.11 -25.40
CA MET A 1 -42.87 -40.47 -25.16
C MET A 1 -42.09 -39.18 -24.99
N SER A 2 -41.83 -38.85 -23.73
CA SER A 2 -41.13 -37.65 -23.27
C SER A 2 -39.62 -37.90 -23.26
N LEU A 3 -38.87 -37.16 -24.07
CA LEU A 3 -37.42 -36.98 -23.89
C LEU A 3 -37.20 -35.60 -23.25
N SER A 4 -36.32 -35.55 -22.26
CA SER A 4 -36.12 -34.38 -21.39
C SER A 4 -35.15 -33.37 -22.04
N ILE A 5 -35.29 -32.09 -21.66
CA ILE A 5 -34.46 -30.97 -22.14
C ILE A 5 -32.95 -31.18 -21.91
N GLU A 6 -32.56 -32.09 -21.00
CA GLU A 6 -31.16 -32.40 -20.71
C GLU A 6 -30.48 -33.22 -21.81
N ASP A 7 -31.23 -34.01 -22.59
CA ASP A 7 -30.65 -34.83 -23.66
C ASP A 7 -30.30 -33.99 -24.90
N ASP A 8 -31.13 -32.98 -25.22
CA ASP A 8 -30.84 -32.00 -26.29
C ASP A 8 -29.64 -31.10 -25.91
N HIS A 9 -29.45 -30.79 -24.62
CA HIS A 9 -28.31 -30.02 -24.13
C HIS A 9 -26.98 -30.80 -24.24
N ARG A 10 -27.00 -32.10 -23.93
CA ARG A 10 -25.81 -32.97 -24.09
C ARG A 10 -25.44 -33.19 -25.55
N LEU A 11 -26.42 -33.31 -26.45
CA LEU A 11 -26.15 -33.37 -27.88
C LEU A 11 -25.52 -32.07 -28.39
N PHE A 12 -25.92 -30.92 -27.84
CA PHE A 12 -25.40 -29.60 -28.21
C PHE A 12 -24.00 -29.33 -27.64
N GLU A 13 -23.70 -29.76 -26.41
CA GLU A 13 -22.35 -29.70 -25.83
C GLU A 13 -21.37 -30.62 -26.58
N ASN A 14 -21.81 -31.81 -27.00
CA ASN A 14 -20.96 -32.74 -27.74
C ASN A 14 -20.60 -32.23 -29.14
N VAL A 15 -21.47 -31.46 -29.80
CA VAL A 15 -21.18 -30.83 -31.11
C VAL A 15 -20.16 -29.69 -30.99
N PHE A 16 -20.09 -28.99 -29.85
CA PHE A 16 -19.15 -27.88 -29.63
C PHE A 16 -17.83 -28.28 -28.96
N ASN A 17 -17.78 -29.46 -28.33
CA ASN A 17 -16.56 -30.00 -27.72
C ASN A 17 -15.76 -30.92 -28.64
N ASP A 18 -16.22 -31.17 -29.87
CA ASP A 18 -15.46 -31.88 -30.89
C ASP A 18 -14.71 -30.88 -31.80
N PRO A 19 -13.36 -30.84 -31.73
CA PRO A 19 -12.54 -29.84 -32.42
C PRO A 19 -12.45 -30.06 -33.95
N TYR A 20 -13.06 -31.12 -34.51
CA TYR A 20 -12.96 -31.44 -35.94
C TYR A 20 -14.21 -31.09 -36.77
N LEU A 21 -15.22 -30.47 -36.16
CA LEU A 21 -16.47 -30.14 -36.84
C LEU A 21 -16.41 -28.79 -37.59
N GLY A 22 -16.51 -28.86 -38.92
CA GLY A 22 -16.49 -27.69 -39.80
C GLY A 22 -17.72 -26.76 -39.63
N HIS A 23 -17.51 -25.47 -39.87
CA HIS A 23 -18.43 -24.35 -39.63
C HIS A 23 -19.86 -24.50 -40.23
N ARG A 24 -20.03 -25.33 -41.28
CA ARG A 24 -21.36 -25.65 -41.86
C ARG A 24 -22.19 -26.57 -40.96
N THR A 25 -21.56 -27.51 -40.27
CA THR A 25 -22.24 -28.51 -39.44
C THR A 25 -22.76 -27.90 -38.13
N ILE A 26 -21.98 -26.98 -37.54
CA ILE A 26 -22.38 -26.19 -36.36
C ILE A 26 -23.59 -25.29 -36.71
N SER A 27 -23.58 -24.65 -37.88
CA SER A 27 -24.70 -23.83 -38.35
C SER A 27 -25.98 -24.65 -38.56
N LEU A 28 -25.86 -25.86 -39.11
CA LEU A 28 -26.98 -26.79 -39.29
C LEU A 28 -27.52 -27.31 -37.95
N ALA A 29 -26.65 -27.59 -36.97
CA ALA A 29 -27.05 -28.04 -35.64
C ALA A 29 -27.82 -26.95 -34.87
N ILE A 30 -27.35 -25.71 -34.91
CA ILE A 30 -28.04 -24.54 -34.32
C ILE A 30 -29.40 -24.32 -35.00
N GLN A 31 -29.47 -24.43 -36.32
CA GLN A 31 -30.72 -24.27 -37.06
C GLN A 31 -31.72 -25.41 -36.76
N ARG A 32 -31.22 -26.63 -36.50
CA ARG A 32 -32.04 -27.78 -36.08
C ARG A 32 -32.59 -27.59 -34.67
N PHE A 33 -31.77 -27.16 -33.72
CA PHE A 33 -32.17 -26.89 -32.33
C PHE A 33 -33.23 -25.78 -32.24
N ILE A 34 -33.11 -24.72 -33.03
CA ILE A 34 -34.12 -23.65 -33.08
C ILE A 34 -35.44 -24.16 -33.67
N THR A 35 -35.41 -25.12 -34.60
CA THR A 35 -36.62 -25.66 -35.26
C THR A 35 -37.28 -26.82 -34.52
N THR A 36 -36.55 -27.56 -33.67
CA THR A 36 -37.07 -28.69 -32.89
C THR A 36 -37.56 -28.32 -31.49
N THR A 37 -37.08 -27.22 -30.91
CA THR A 37 -37.49 -26.78 -29.56
C THR A 37 -38.94 -26.28 -29.54
N PRO A 38 -39.84 -26.84 -28.68
CA PRO A 38 -41.28 -26.53 -28.71
C PRO A 38 -41.61 -25.04 -28.53
N ALA A 39 -40.78 -24.29 -27.80
CA ALA A 39 -40.95 -22.86 -27.55
C ALA A 39 -40.91 -21.98 -28.82
N PHE A 40 -40.38 -22.48 -29.93
CA PHE A 40 -40.21 -21.73 -31.19
C PHE A 40 -41.16 -22.19 -32.33
N ARG A 41 -42.08 -23.13 -32.07
CA ARG A 41 -42.96 -23.71 -33.11
C ARG A 41 -44.14 -22.82 -33.54
N CYS A 42 -44.38 -21.70 -32.87
CA CYS A 42 -45.47 -20.77 -33.22
C CYS A 42 -44.92 -19.45 -33.80
N VAL A 43 -44.26 -19.48 -34.96
CA VAL A 43 -43.86 -18.24 -35.67
C VAL A 43 -44.05 -18.41 -37.19
N PRO A 44 -44.73 -17.47 -37.88
CA PRO A 44 -44.91 -17.54 -39.34
C PRO A 44 -43.59 -17.28 -40.09
N LYS A 45 -43.38 -18.01 -41.18
CA LYS A 45 -42.18 -17.92 -42.02
C LYS A 45 -42.14 -16.62 -42.85
N HIS A 46 -41.58 -15.53 -42.30
CA HIS A 46 -41.01 -14.44 -43.09
C HIS A 46 -39.73 -13.90 -42.43
N SER A 47 -38.66 -13.77 -43.21
CA SER A 47 -37.25 -13.68 -42.76
C SER A 47 -36.78 -12.32 -42.27
N SER A 48 -37.68 -11.39 -41.94
CA SER A 48 -37.31 -10.02 -41.52
C SER A 48 -37.70 -9.68 -40.08
N SER A 49 -38.28 -10.61 -39.32
CA SER A 49 -38.74 -10.37 -37.94
C SER A 49 -38.04 -11.20 -36.85
N LEU A 50 -37.09 -12.09 -37.21
CA LEU A 50 -36.42 -12.96 -36.24
C LEU A 50 -35.44 -12.19 -35.35
N ASP A 51 -34.67 -11.25 -35.92
CA ASP A 51 -33.67 -10.46 -35.18
C ASP A 51 -34.31 -9.51 -34.14
N TYR A 52 -35.46 -8.93 -34.48
CA TYR A 52 -36.22 -8.06 -33.58
C TYR A 52 -36.83 -8.83 -32.42
N TYR A 53 -37.27 -10.08 -32.65
CA TYR A 53 -37.89 -10.90 -31.62
C TYR A 53 -36.85 -11.55 -30.68
N ILE A 54 -35.68 -11.94 -31.20
CA ILE A 54 -34.56 -12.42 -30.37
C ILE A 54 -34.08 -11.32 -29.43
N ALA A 55 -33.97 -10.07 -29.91
CA ALA A 55 -33.62 -8.93 -29.08
C ALA A 55 -34.64 -8.68 -27.95
N ARG A 56 -35.94 -8.90 -28.21
CA ARG A 56 -37.01 -8.73 -27.22
C ARG A 56 -37.06 -9.86 -26.19
N VAL A 57 -36.81 -11.11 -26.60
CA VAL A 57 -36.74 -12.26 -25.67
C VAL A 57 -35.53 -12.15 -24.74
N ILE A 58 -34.40 -11.58 -25.20
CA ILE A 58 -33.22 -11.29 -24.37
C ILE A 58 -33.53 -10.25 -23.29
N ASP A 59 -34.38 -9.26 -23.59
CA ASP A 59 -34.77 -8.22 -22.62
C ASP A 59 -35.76 -8.74 -21.56
N GLU A 60 -36.64 -9.70 -21.93
CA GLU A 60 -37.70 -10.21 -21.05
C GLU A 60 -37.28 -11.46 -20.25
N THR A 61 -36.34 -12.29 -20.73
CA THR A 61 -35.86 -13.47 -19.99
C THR A 61 -34.59 -13.16 -19.19
N ARG A 62 -34.73 -12.91 -17.88
CA ARG A 62 -33.61 -12.72 -16.92
C ARG A 62 -32.81 -14.02 -16.68
N ALA A 63 -32.35 -14.68 -17.74
CA ALA A 63 -31.52 -15.89 -17.70
C ALA A 63 -30.08 -15.55 -18.15
N PRO A 64 -29.10 -15.45 -17.23
CA PRO A 64 -27.77 -14.89 -17.51
C PRO A 64 -26.88 -15.76 -18.43
N LYS A 65 -27.32 -16.97 -18.80
CA LYS A 65 -26.52 -17.92 -19.58
C LYS A 65 -26.77 -17.88 -21.10
N ILE A 66 -27.86 -17.25 -21.57
CA ILE A 66 -28.25 -17.27 -23.01
C ILE A 66 -27.75 -16.01 -23.75
N VAL A 67 -27.60 -14.90 -23.04
CA VAL A 67 -27.23 -13.57 -23.57
C VAL A 67 -25.89 -13.53 -24.34
N PRO A 68 -24.80 -14.23 -23.92
CA PRO A 68 -23.52 -14.16 -24.63
C PRO A 68 -23.57 -14.75 -26.05
N TYR A 69 -24.39 -15.80 -26.23
CA TYR A 69 -24.42 -16.58 -27.48
C TYR A 69 -25.29 -15.91 -28.56
N ALA A 70 -26.36 -15.23 -28.16
CA ALA A 70 -27.17 -14.43 -29.08
C ALA A 70 -26.45 -13.16 -29.55
N ALA A 71 -25.63 -12.53 -28.67
CA ALA A 71 -24.79 -11.40 -29.05
C ALA A 71 -23.72 -11.79 -30.09
N LEU A 72 -23.16 -13.00 -30.00
CA LEU A 72 -22.20 -13.53 -30.96
C LEU A 72 -22.82 -13.76 -32.34
N TYR A 73 -24.06 -14.26 -32.41
CA TYR A 73 -24.80 -14.47 -33.66
C TYR A 73 -25.10 -13.15 -34.40
N ILE A 74 -25.49 -12.11 -33.65
CA ILE A 74 -25.75 -10.77 -34.19
C ILE A 74 -24.45 -10.14 -34.74
N LEU A 75 -23.32 -10.30 -34.03
CA LEU A 75 -22.02 -9.79 -34.48
C LEU A 75 -21.51 -10.49 -35.75
N ILE A 76 -21.74 -11.80 -35.88
CA ILE A 76 -21.39 -12.56 -37.10
C ILE A 76 -22.26 -12.15 -38.29
N SER A 77 -23.54 -11.81 -38.06
CA SER A 77 -24.43 -11.32 -39.12
C SER A 77 -24.08 -9.89 -39.58
N ILE A 78 -23.58 -9.04 -38.66
CA ILE A 78 -23.08 -7.70 -38.98
C ILE A 78 -21.75 -7.77 -39.73
N SER A 79 -20.84 -8.71 -39.40
CA SER A 79 -19.56 -8.84 -40.09
C SER A 79 -19.70 -9.27 -41.56
N ARG A 80 -20.71 -10.11 -41.87
CA ARG A 80 -21.05 -10.47 -43.26
C ARG A 80 -21.60 -9.30 -44.08
N SER A 81 -22.25 -8.33 -43.44
CA SER A 81 -22.77 -7.14 -44.14
C SER A 81 -21.68 -6.10 -44.43
N CYS A 82 -20.61 -6.07 -43.62
CA CYS A 82 -19.48 -5.15 -43.79
C CYS A 82 -18.37 -5.67 -44.73
N ALA A 83 -18.32 -6.97 -45.02
CA ALA A 83 -17.28 -7.59 -45.85
C ALA A 83 -17.43 -7.37 -47.36
N CYS A 84 -18.53 -6.76 -47.84
CA CYS A 84 -18.72 -6.42 -49.26
C CYS A 84 -18.09 -5.08 -49.69
N VAL A 85 -17.36 -4.39 -48.81
CA VAL A 85 -16.72 -3.10 -49.15
C VAL A 85 -15.27 -3.13 -48.73
N ARG A 86 -14.38 -3.66 -49.60
CA ARG A 86 -12.99 -3.20 -49.81
C ARG A 86 -12.21 -4.19 -50.69
N SER A 87 -12.13 -3.88 -51.98
CA SER A 87 -11.02 -4.30 -52.85
C SER A 87 -10.87 -3.32 -54.02
N THR A 88 -9.87 -2.44 -53.94
CA THR A 88 -8.91 -2.06 -55.03
C THR A 88 -8.15 -0.76 -54.67
N PRO A 89 -6.87 -0.61 -55.07
CA PRO A 89 -6.02 0.51 -54.67
C PRO A 89 -5.74 1.55 -55.79
N ALA A 90 -5.41 2.77 -55.32
CA ALA A 90 -4.48 3.75 -55.91
C ALA A 90 -4.95 4.80 -56.97
N ILE A 91 -4.37 6.01 -56.81
CA ILE A 91 -3.98 7.04 -57.82
C ILE A 91 -4.89 8.29 -58.02
N THR A 92 -4.27 9.44 -57.66
CA THR A 92 -4.28 10.88 -58.10
C THR A 92 -5.48 11.60 -58.75
N ASP A 93 -5.58 12.88 -58.35
CA ASP A 93 -5.99 14.10 -59.09
C ASP A 93 -7.46 14.41 -59.40
N SER A 94 -7.68 15.73 -59.51
CA SER A 94 -8.91 16.53 -59.38
C SER A 94 -9.76 16.66 -60.69
N PRO A 95 -10.72 17.61 -60.85
CA PRO A 95 -12.17 17.36 -60.76
C PRO A 95 -12.97 17.75 -62.02
N THR A 96 -13.99 17.00 -62.47
CA THR A 96 -15.07 17.56 -63.33
C THR A 96 -16.31 16.66 -63.50
N LEU A 97 -17.45 17.19 -63.05
CA LEU A 97 -18.81 17.28 -63.64
C LEU A 97 -19.38 16.25 -64.66
N LEU A 98 -20.64 15.87 -64.35
CA LEU A 98 -21.81 15.52 -65.21
C LEU A 98 -21.76 14.20 -66.02
N GLY A 99 -22.74 13.29 -66.02
CA GLY A 99 -24.06 13.22 -65.39
C GLY A 99 -24.84 11.95 -65.83
N GLN A 100 -25.99 11.73 -65.17
CA GLN A 100 -27.13 10.82 -65.48
C GLN A 100 -26.90 9.29 -65.37
N SER A 101 -27.84 8.44 -64.93
CA SER A 101 -29.09 8.54 -64.16
C SER A 101 -29.60 7.10 -63.95
N TYR A 102 -29.94 6.67 -62.73
CA TYR A 102 -30.98 5.64 -62.50
C TYR A 102 -31.59 5.84 -61.09
N ARG A 103 -32.93 5.86 -61.04
CA ARG A 103 -33.76 6.14 -59.87
C ARG A 103 -33.74 4.98 -58.87
N CYS A 104 -33.78 5.30 -57.57
CA CYS A 104 -34.15 4.36 -56.51
C CYS A 104 -35.08 5.02 -55.46
N SER A 105 -35.91 4.18 -54.85
CA SER A 105 -37.15 4.38 -54.05
C SER A 105 -37.15 5.42 -52.89
N PRO A 106 -38.31 6.02 -52.51
CA PRO A 106 -38.41 7.11 -51.51
C PRO A 106 -38.32 6.69 -50.03
N THR A 107 -38.03 5.44 -49.70
CA THR A 107 -38.05 4.96 -48.30
C THR A 107 -36.80 5.34 -47.50
N LEU A 108 -35.68 5.63 -48.17
CA LEU A 108 -34.40 5.98 -47.51
C LEU A 108 -34.30 7.46 -47.10
N HIS A 109 -35.11 8.34 -47.68
CA HIS A 109 -35.03 9.77 -47.37
C HIS A 109 -35.71 10.14 -46.05
N ARG A 110 -36.73 9.37 -45.61
CA ARG A 110 -37.40 9.58 -44.30
C ARG A 110 -36.61 9.04 -43.11
N VAL A 111 -35.73 8.06 -43.30
CA VAL A 111 -34.87 7.54 -42.22
C VAL A 111 -33.68 8.47 -41.95
N SER A 112 -33.18 9.15 -42.98
CA SER A 112 -32.08 10.12 -42.85
C SER A 112 -32.47 11.40 -42.10
N GLN A 113 -33.71 11.89 -42.26
CA GLN A 113 -34.17 13.10 -41.59
C GLN A 113 -34.60 12.90 -40.11
N ALA A 114 -34.82 11.66 -39.67
CA ALA A 114 -35.16 11.38 -38.26
C ALA A 114 -33.94 11.22 -37.34
N LEU A 115 -32.72 11.11 -37.88
CA LEU A 115 -31.51 10.77 -37.11
C LEU A 115 -30.53 11.94 -36.87
N THR A 116 -30.90 13.17 -37.21
CA THR A 116 -30.04 14.36 -37.01
C THR A 116 -30.48 15.30 -35.89
N ARG A 117 -31.29 14.84 -34.93
CA ARG A 117 -31.48 15.56 -33.65
C ARG A 117 -31.31 14.64 -32.45
N ASN A 118 -30.21 14.88 -31.72
CA ASN A 118 -29.89 14.42 -30.36
C ASN A 118 -29.81 12.90 -30.12
N ARG A 119 -28.60 12.32 -30.21
CA ARG A 119 -28.06 11.27 -29.30
C ARG A 119 -26.65 10.78 -29.68
N LEU A 120 -25.66 11.68 -29.80
CA LEU A 120 -24.24 11.27 -29.93
C LEU A 120 -23.54 10.94 -28.59
N SER A 121 -24.18 11.19 -27.43
CA SER A 121 -23.57 10.89 -26.11
C SER A 121 -23.85 9.48 -25.58
N ARG A 122 -24.91 8.80 -26.07
CA ARG A 122 -25.24 7.42 -25.64
C ARG A 122 -24.47 6.35 -26.42
N PHE A 123 -24.09 6.61 -27.67
CA PHE A 123 -23.33 5.65 -28.48
C PHE A 123 -21.86 5.51 -28.03
N ARG A 124 -21.24 6.58 -27.51
CA ARG A 124 -19.90 6.52 -26.88
C ARG A 124 -19.90 5.75 -25.55
N LYS A 125 -21.01 5.74 -24.80
CA LYS A 125 -21.13 4.98 -23.54
C LYS A 125 -21.31 3.48 -23.77
N LEU A 126 -22.05 3.04 -24.79
CA LEU A 126 -22.20 1.61 -25.08
C LEU A 126 -20.91 0.96 -25.60
N PHE A 127 -20.13 1.67 -26.41
CA PHE A 127 -18.86 1.15 -26.94
C PHE A 127 -17.81 0.95 -25.83
N TRP A 128 -17.83 1.80 -24.80
CA TRP A 128 -16.94 1.69 -23.64
C TRP A 128 -17.32 0.54 -22.69
N VAL A 129 -18.62 0.28 -22.51
CA VAL A 129 -19.11 -0.83 -21.67
C VAL A 129 -18.81 -2.18 -22.31
N GLY A 130 -18.95 -2.31 -23.63
CA GLY A 130 -18.64 -3.55 -24.37
C GLY A 130 -17.15 -3.91 -24.33
N HIS A 131 -16.25 -2.92 -24.43
CA HIS A 131 -14.81 -3.15 -24.39
C HIS A 131 -14.33 -3.60 -22.99
N HIS A 132 -14.93 -3.08 -21.91
CA HIS A 132 -14.58 -3.51 -20.55
C HIS A 132 -15.09 -4.90 -20.19
N PHE A 133 -16.25 -5.29 -20.73
CA PHE A 133 -16.80 -6.64 -20.51
C PHE A 133 -15.95 -7.71 -21.21
N PHE A 134 -15.45 -7.41 -22.41
CA PHE A 134 -14.59 -8.32 -23.18
C PHE A 134 -13.22 -8.54 -22.53
N VAL A 135 -12.61 -7.48 -21.98
CA VAL A 135 -11.34 -7.56 -21.22
C VAL A 135 -11.54 -8.32 -19.90
N GLY A 136 -12.69 -8.15 -19.25
CA GLY A 136 -13.05 -8.88 -18.03
C GLY A 136 -13.21 -10.39 -18.26
N ALA A 137 -13.93 -10.78 -19.31
CA ALA A 137 -14.14 -12.20 -19.64
C ALA A 137 -12.83 -12.90 -20.06
N PHE A 138 -11.97 -12.21 -20.81
CA PHE A 138 -10.65 -12.72 -21.21
C PHE A 138 -9.72 -12.93 -20.00
N LEU A 139 -9.71 -12.00 -19.03
CA LEU A 139 -8.90 -12.12 -17.82
C LEU A 139 -9.40 -13.22 -16.88
N VAL A 140 -10.71 -13.47 -16.82
CA VAL A 140 -11.28 -14.58 -16.05
C VAL A 140 -10.91 -15.92 -16.70
N ALA A 141 -11.02 -16.05 -18.02
CA ALA A 141 -10.61 -17.27 -18.73
C ALA A 141 -9.10 -17.56 -18.56
N LEU A 142 -8.25 -16.53 -18.64
CA LEU A 142 -6.81 -16.65 -18.43
C LEU A 142 -6.47 -17.06 -16.99
N ARG A 143 -7.21 -16.54 -16.00
CA ARG A 143 -7.01 -16.85 -14.57
C ARG A 143 -7.44 -18.28 -14.23
N THR A 144 -8.50 -18.78 -14.86
CA THR A 144 -8.94 -20.18 -14.71
C THR A 144 -7.92 -21.13 -15.36
N TYR A 145 -7.42 -20.80 -16.54
CA TYR A 145 -6.43 -21.60 -17.26
C TYR A 145 -5.07 -21.66 -16.52
N LEU A 146 -4.57 -20.52 -16.02
CA LEU A 146 -3.35 -20.45 -15.22
C LEU A 146 -3.52 -21.11 -13.84
N GLY A 147 -4.71 -21.07 -13.25
CA GLY A 147 -5.04 -21.73 -11.98
C GLY A 147 -5.01 -23.25 -12.05
N THR A 148 -5.44 -23.84 -13.17
CA THR A 148 -5.31 -25.29 -13.42
C THR A 148 -3.88 -25.74 -13.73
N TYR A 149 -3.06 -24.87 -14.33
CA TYR A 149 -1.66 -25.18 -14.65
C TYR A 149 -0.75 -25.15 -13.41
N TYR A 150 -1.00 -24.21 -12.49
CA TYR A 150 -0.20 -24.04 -11.26
C TYR A 150 -0.37 -25.16 -10.23
N ASN A 151 -1.47 -25.93 -10.27
CA ASN A 151 -1.71 -27.01 -9.31
C ASN A 151 -0.96 -28.32 -9.64
N LYS A 152 -0.23 -28.41 -10.75
CA LYS A 152 0.45 -29.64 -11.18
C LYS A 152 1.98 -29.61 -11.16
N VAL A 153 2.62 -28.45 -11.02
CA VAL A 153 4.09 -28.32 -11.08
C VAL A 153 4.61 -27.69 -9.79
N ASN A 154 4.80 -28.50 -8.76
CA ASN A 154 5.70 -28.17 -7.66
C ASN A 154 6.23 -29.46 -7.01
N MET A 155 7.39 -29.91 -7.46
CA MET A 155 8.40 -30.61 -6.64
C MET A 155 9.71 -30.61 -7.43
N THR A 156 10.82 -30.51 -6.69
CA THR A 156 12.23 -30.62 -7.14
C THR A 156 12.72 -29.52 -8.09
N MET A 157 13.44 -28.51 -7.56
CA MET A 157 14.83 -28.20 -7.97
C MET A 157 15.39 -26.88 -7.42
N MET A 158 16.73 -26.83 -7.32
CA MET A 158 17.61 -25.73 -6.92
C MET A 158 17.92 -25.43 -5.45
N SER A 159 18.52 -26.36 -4.71
CA SER A 159 19.64 -25.98 -3.82
C SER A 159 20.75 -25.33 -4.66
N ASP A 160 21.49 -24.40 -4.06
CA ASP A 160 22.72 -23.75 -4.54
C ASP A 160 22.54 -22.50 -5.44
N ILE A 161 22.90 -21.32 -4.89
CA ILE A 161 24.08 -20.58 -5.39
C ILE A 161 24.62 -19.59 -4.35
N THR A 162 24.68 -18.29 -4.50
CA THR A 162 25.75 -17.44 -3.98
C THR A 162 25.77 -17.09 -2.51
N GLY A 163 26.86 -16.42 -2.12
CA GLY A 163 26.69 -15.02 -1.79
C GLY A 163 27.90 -14.15 -1.82
N PHE A 164 27.62 -12.88 -2.14
CA PHE A 164 28.21 -11.63 -1.69
C PHE A 164 27.44 -10.46 -2.38
N ALA A 165 27.36 -9.32 -1.67
CA ALA A 165 27.17 -7.91 -2.07
C ALA A 165 26.05 -7.45 -3.05
N VAL A 166 25.58 -6.21 -2.83
CA VAL A 166 24.22 -5.70 -3.13
C VAL A 166 24.06 -4.99 -4.50
N ASP A 167 25.01 -5.04 -5.42
CA ASP A 167 24.90 -4.38 -6.75
C ASP A 167 24.79 -5.32 -7.97
N GLU A 168 24.58 -6.64 -7.76
CA GLU A 168 24.48 -7.64 -8.86
C GLU A 168 23.13 -8.38 -8.93
N LEU A 169 22.01 -7.69 -8.75
CA LEU A 169 20.66 -8.31 -8.80
C LEU A 169 20.04 -8.43 -10.21
N GLU A 170 20.64 -7.85 -11.26
CA GLU A 170 20.12 -7.95 -12.65
C GLU A 170 20.62 -9.19 -13.44
N GLY A 171 21.71 -9.83 -12.98
CA GLY A 171 22.32 -11.00 -13.63
C GLY A 171 21.85 -12.36 -13.11
N ILE A 172 21.20 -12.40 -11.94
CA ILE A 172 20.80 -13.64 -11.26
C ILE A 172 19.47 -14.19 -11.81
N GLU A 173 18.59 -13.34 -12.32
CA GLU A 173 17.31 -13.75 -12.94
C GLU A 173 17.52 -14.56 -14.23
N ALA A 174 18.62 -14.35 -14.96
CA ALA A 174 18.99 -15.13 -16.14
C ALA A 174 19.63 -16.48 -15.77
N LYS A 175 20.37 -16.55 -14.66
CA LYS A 175 21.00 -17.80 -14.17
C LYS A 175 20.02 -18.74 -13.47
N ILE A 176 18.94 -18.21 -12.89
CA ILE A 176 17.84 -19.00 -12.32
C ILE A 176 17.03 -19.70 -13.42
N ILE A 177 16.92 -19.09 -14.61
CA ILE A 177 16.25 -19.70 -15.76
C ILE A 177 17.14 -20.77 -16.41
N ASP A 178 18.44 -20.49 -16.62
CA ASP A 178 19.41 -21.48 -17.16
C ASP A 178 19.58 -22.72 -16.26
N ALA A 179 19.51 -22.56 -14.93
CA ALA A 179 19.70 -23.68 -14.02
C ALA A 179 18.40 -24.47 -13.75
N MET A 180 17.21 -23.87 -13.98
CA MET A 180 15.95 -24.61 -14.03
C MET A 180 15.83 -25.50 -15.29
N ASP A 181 16.42 -25.10 -16.42
CA ASP A 181 16.44 -25.89 -17.65
C ASP A 181 17.46 -27.05 -17.62
N SER A 182 18.61 -26.91 -16.94
CA SER A 182 19.60 -28.01 -16.86
C SER A 182 19.18 -29.14 -15.93
N GLU A 183 18.39 -28.83 -14.91
CA GLU A 183 18.04 -29.75 -13.83
C GLU A 183 16.79 -30.58 -14.24
N ILE A 184 15.87 -30.00 -15.03
CA ILE A 184 14.78 -30.74 -15.71
C ILE A 184 15.31 -31.73 -16.76
N GLY A 185 16.39 -31.37 -17.49
CA GLY A 185 17.08 -32.27 -18.42
C GLY A 185 17.70 -33.50 -17.73
N PHE A 186 18.21 -33.36 -16.51
CA PHE A 186 18.86 -34.45 -15.76
C PHE A 186 17.86 -35.48 -15.18
N VAL A 187 16.67 -35.04 -14.77
CA VAL A 187 15.60 -35.93 -14.27
C VAL A 187 14.95 -36.72 -15.41
N VAL A 188 14.84 -36.13 -16.60
CA VAL A 188 14.36 -36.79 -17.82
C VAL A 188 15.40 -37.83 -18.32
N ASP A 189 16.70 -37.50 -18.29
CA ASP A 189 17.75 -38.42 -18.76
C ASP A 189 17.96 -39.64 -17.83
N LYS A 190 17.66 -39.52 -16.53
CA LYS A 190 17.70 -40.63 -15.57
C LYS A 190 16.46 -41.54 -15.64
N MET A 191 15.29 -40.99 -15.97
CA MET A 191 14.07 -41.78 -16.19
C MET A 191 14.07 -42.54 -17.53
N VAL A 192 14.83 -42.04 -18.52
CA VAL A 192 15.02 -42.70 -19.82
C VAL A 192 16.04 -43.84 -19.77
N ARG A 193 17.00 -43.84 -18.84
CA ARG A 193 18.09 -44.84 -18.76
C ARG A 193 17.75 -46.18 -18.06
N GLU A 194 16.63 -46.32 -17.34
CA GLU A 194 16.36 -47.51 -16.48
C GLU A 194 15.01 -48.23 -16.69
N ARG A 195 14.53 -48.38 -17.93
CA ARG A 195 13.56 -49.45 -18.25
C ARG A 195 14.09 -50.38 -19.33
N ARG A 196 14.72 -51.45 -18.85
CA ARG A 196 14.93 -52.72 -19.56
C ARG A 196 13.59 -53.30 -20.00
N PHE A 197 13.46 -53.64 -21.27
CA PHE A 197 12.96 -54.93 -21.78
C PHE A 197 13.35 -54.97 -23.28
N ILE A 198 14.39 -55.74 -23.65
CA ILE A 198 14.32 -56.96 -24.48
C ILE A 198 13.58 -56.66 -25.81
N THR A 199 14.20 -56.63 -27.01
CA THR A 199 14.76 -57.78 -27.76
C THR A 199 15.45 -57.33 -29.07
N LEU A 200 16.63 -57.90 -29.35
CA LEU A 200 17.21 -58.42 -30.62
C LEU A 200 17.17 -57.65 -31.97
N ARG A 201 18.40 -57.36 -32.45
CA ARG A 201 19.03 -57.62 -33.78
C ARG A 201 18.37 -57.16 -35.09
N GLY A 202 19.16 -56.41 -35.88
CA GLY A 202 19.53 -56.83 -37.25
C GLY A 202 19.36 -55.83 -38.41
N ALA A 203 20.49 -55.52 -39.06
CA ALA A 203 20.70 -55.23 -40.50
C ALA A 203 20.31 -53.88 -41.16
N GLU A 204 21.36 -53.12 -41.49
CA GLU A 204 21.75 -52.47 -42.77
C GLU A 204 20.72 -52.00 -43.84
N CYS A 205 20.77 -50.68 -44.14
CA CYS A 205 20.71 -49.93 -45.44
C CYS A 205 19.55 -50.13 -46.47
N PRO A 206 19.38 -49.24 -47.49
CA PRO A 206 19.30 -47.77 -47.53
C PRO A 206 18.10 -47.21 -48.36
N MET A 207 17.86 -45.89 -48.26
CA MET A 207 17.27 -44.98 -49.28
C MET A 207 16.08 -45.45 -50.17
N ALA A 208 14.87 -44.95 -49.90
CA ALA A 208 13.90 -44.50 -50.91
C ALA A 208 12.74 -43.68 -50.29
N THR A 209 12.38 -42.60 -50.99
CA THR A 209 11.35 -41.57 -50.70
C THR A 209 9.91 -42.09 -50.61
N PRO A 210 9.03 -41.46 -49.78
CA PRO A 210 7.57 -41.55 -49.91
C PRO A 210 6.92 -40.24 -50.41
N PRO A 211 5.76 -40.31 -51.07
CA PRO A 211 4.64 -39.42 -50.75
C PRO A 211 3.29 -40.18 -50.71
N PRO A 212 2.16 -39.54 -50.37
CA PRO A 212 1.90 -38.73 -49.17
C PRO A 212 0.65 -39.28 -48.42
N SER A 213 0.58 -39.16 -47.08
CA SER A 213 -0.72 -39.05 -46.39
C SER A 213 -0.60 -38.73 -44.89
N SER A 214 -1.58 -37.95 -44.43
CA SER A 214 -2.02 -37.68 -43.05
C SER A 214 -1.19 -36.70 -42.19
N GLN A 215 -1.63 -35.45 -42.17
CA GLN A 215 -1.23 -34.44 -41.19
C GLN A 215 -1.98 -34.67 -39.87
N ALA A 216 -1.21 -34.84 -38.79
CA ALA A 216 -1.66 -34.72 -37.41
C ALA A 216 -1.81 -33.25 -36.98
N PRO A 217 -2.59 -32.93 -35.94
CA PRO A 217 -2.78 -31.57 -35.44
C PRO A 217 -1.48 -31.00 -34.86
N GLY A 218 -1.10 -29.81 -35.30
CA GLY A 218 0.19 -29.19 -35.05
C GLY A 218 0.54 -28.94 -33.58
N ASP A 219 1.80 -29.24 -33.27
CA ASP A 219 2.53 -28.75 -32.11
C ASP A 219 2.45 -27.22 -32.03
N PHE A 220 1.94 -26.70 -30.91
CA PHE A 220 2.20 -25.31 -30.51
C PHE A 220 3.63 -25.23 -29.97
N GLN A 221 4.62 -25.24 -30.85
CA GLN A 221 5.95 -24.72 -30.52
C GLN A 221 5.79 -23.22 -30.23
N GLN A 222 5.85 -22.83 -28.96
CA GLN A 222 5.96 -21.42 -28.60
C GLN A 222 7.35 -20.93 -29.03
N GLU A 223 7.40 -20.21 -30.15
CA GLU A 223 8.64 -19.57 -30.62
C GLU A 223 9.28 -18.73 -29.51
N ILE A 224 10.54 -18.99 -29.21
CA ILE A 224 11.35 -18.19 -28.28
C ILE A 224 12.28 -17.34 -29.14
N LYS A 225 12.22 -16.01 -28.96
CA LYS A 225 13.00 -15.05 -29.73
C LYS A 225 14.07 -14.43 -28.85
N ARG A 226 15.29 -14.33 -29.37
CA ARG A 226 16.41 -13.71 -28.65
C ARG A 226 16.36 -12.20 -28.81
N CYS A 227 16.25 -11.47 -27.71
CA CYS A 227 16.29 -10.02 -27.73
C CYS A 227 17.71 -9.55 -28.15
N PRO A 228 17.87 -8.78 -29.23
CA PRO A 228 19.19 -8.31 -29.67
C PRO A 228 19.82 -7.31 -28.69
N THR A 229 19.02 -6.62 -27.86
CA THR A 229 19.48 -5.54 -26.98
C THR A 229 20.02 -6.05 -25.64
N CYS A 230 19.28 -6.91 -24.93
CA CYS A 230 19.73 -7.47 -23.64
C CYS A 230 20.16 -8.93 -23.72
N ARG A 231 20.13 -9.53 -24.93
CA ARG A 231 20.53 -10.91 -25.22
C ARG A 231 19.74 -12.00 -24.46
N LYS A 232 18.63 -11.64 -23.79
CA LYS A 232 17.71 -12.57 -23.11
C LYS A 232 16.77 -13.23 -24.12
N TYR A 233 16.45 -14.50 -23.91
CA TYR A 233 15.48 -15.26 -24.69
C TYR A 233 14.09 -15.04 -24.11
N ILE A 234 13.16 -14.56 -24.94
CA ILE A 234 11.82 -14.16 -24.52
C ILE A 234 10.80 -14.91 -25.39
N PHE A 235 9.74 -15.42 -24.77
CA PHE A 235 8.62 -16.02 -25.50
C PHE A 235 8.06 -15.03 -26.52
N ALA A 236 7.74 -15.49 -27.73
CA ALA A 236 7.23 -14.63 -28.81
C ALA A 236 6.00 -13.80 -28.38
N THR A 237 5.19 -14.32 -27.45
CA THR A 237 4.02 -13.63 -26.86
C THR A 237 4.36 -12.41 -26.00
N GLN A 238 5.57 -12.35 -25.45
CA GLN A 238 6.07 -11.26 -24.61
C GLN A 238 7.21 -10.47 -25.28
N TYR A 239 7.71 -10.94 -26.43
CA TYR A 239 8.83 -10.36 -27.15
C TYR A 239 8.58 -8.90 -27.54
N ASP A 240 7.39 -8.59 -28.07
CA ASP A 240 7.06 -7.22 -28.49
C ASP A 240 6.98 -6.25 -27.30
N LEU A 241 6.43 -6.69 -26.17
CA LEU A 241 6.35 -5.91 -24.93
C LEU A 241 7.76 -5.68 -24.34
N HIS A 242 8.60 -6.71 -24.37
CA HIS A 242 9.99 -6.64 -23.91
C HIS A 242 10.85 -5.71 -24.79
N ILE A 243 10.76 -5.83 -26.12
CA ILE A 243 11.46 -4.94 -27.06
C ILE A 243 10.95 -3.51 -26.91
N SER A 244 9.63 -3.31 -26.73
CA SER A 244 9.07 -1.96 -26.52
C SER A 244 9.67 -1.26 -25.29
N HIS A 245 9.96 -2.00 -24.22
CA HIS A 245 10.61 -1.46 -23.03
C HIS A 245 12.07 -1.06 -23.30
N HIS A 246 12.83 -1.85 -24.07
CA HIS A 246 14.18 -1.48 -24.50
C HIS A 246 14.18 -0.29 -25.44
N THR A 247 13.28 -0.25 -26.42
CA THR A 247 13.12 0.90 -27.33
C THR A 247 12.73 2.16 -26.56
N GLN A 248 11.89 2.04 -25.53
CA GLN A 248 11.53 3.16 -24.68
C GLN A 248 12.72 3.64 -23.82
N GLN A 249 13.47 2.72 -23.22
CA GLN A 249 14.68 3.07 -22.45
C GLN A 249 15.80 3.66 -23.31
N GLN A 250 16.00 3.16 -24.54
CA GLN A 250 16.94 3.73 -25.50
C GLN A 250 16.51 5.12 -25.93
N ARG A 251 15.24 5.30 -26.31
CA ARG A 251 14.69 6.64 -26.62
C ARG A 251 14.84 7.59 -25.45
N MET A 252 14.60 7.15 -24.21
CA MET A 252 14.79 7.99 -23.03
C MET A 252 16.25 8.38 -22.83
N ARG A 253 17.20 7.46 -23.04
CA ARG A 253 18.64 7.75 -22.99
C ARG A 253 19.08 8.70 -24.09
N GLU A 254 18.66 8.47 -25.33
CA GLU A 254 18.93 9.36 -26.47
C GLU A 254 18.36 10.77 -26.22
N ILE A 255 17.15 10.88 -25.66
CA ILE A 255 16.56 12.15 -25.26
C ILE A 255 17.38 12.80 -24.14
N GLN A 256 17.80 12.05 -23.11
CA GLN A 256 18.61 12.57 -22.00
C GLN A 256 19.98 13.03 -22.45
N GLU A 257 20.66 12.28 -23.31
CA GLU A 257 21.94 12.66 -23.91
C GLU A 257 21.78 13.91 -24.79
N THR A 258 20.71 13.99 -25.58
CA THR A 258 20.42 15.18 -26.40
C THR A 258 20.13 16.41 -25.53
N VAL A 259 19.39 16.25 -24.44
CA VAL A 259 19.11 17.33 -23.47
C VAL A 259 20.39 17.77 -22.78
N HIS A 260 21.19 16.83 -22.29
CA HIS A 260 22.46 17.12 -21.61
C HIS A 260 23.47 17.79 -22.54
N ASP A 261 23.55 17.33 -23.79
CA ASP A 261 24.34 17.98 -24.82
C ASP A 261 23.84 19.42 -24.97
N ASN A 262 22.54 19.66 -25.21
CA ASN A 262 21.96 21.01 -25.39
C ASN A 262 22.13 21.96 -24.19
N GLU A 263 22.31 21.45 -22.97
CA GLU A 263 22.62 22.26 -21.78
C GLU A 263 24.05 22.82 -21.79
N GLN A 264 24.96 22.30 -22.60
CA GLN A 264 26.34 22.78 -22.67
C GLN A 264 26.51 23.91 -23.69
N ASP A 265 27.55 24.73 -23.48
CA ASP A 265 28.02 25.65 -24.52
C ASP A 265 28.54 24.84 -25.71
N LYS A 266 28.15 25.20 -26.92
CA LYS A 266 28.58 24.48 -28.13
C LYS A 266 29.02 25.43 -29.21
N ARG A 267 29.92 24.92 -30.06
CA ARG A 267 30.34 25.59 -31.29
C ARG A 267 30.80 27.03 -31.04
N GLY A 268 31.62 27.24 -30.01
CA GLY A 268 32.19 28.55 -29.65
C GLY A 268 31.18 29.65 -29.25
N ILE A 269 29.90 29.32 -29.07
CA ILE A 269 28.92 30.22 -28.44
C ILE A 269 28.92 29.98 -26.93
N GLU A 270 29.19 31.04 -26.17
CA GLU A 270 29.13 31.01 -24.71
C GLU A 270 27.88 31.72 -24.21
N VAL A 271 27.08 31.02 -23.39
CA VAL A 271 25.94 31.62 -22.69
C VAL A 271 26.26 31.64 -21.20
N ASN A 272 26.16 32.82 -20.57
CA ASN A 272 26.33 32.94 -19.13
C ASN A 272 25.24 32.15 -18.37
N TRP A 273 25.35 32.00 -17.05
CA TRP A 273 24.48 31.12 -16.24
C TRP A 273 24.60 29.62 -16.58
N LYS A 274 25.83 29.07 -16.66
CA LYS A 274 26.08 27.65 -17.00
C LYS A 274 25.39 26.64 -16.07
N LYS A 275 25.08 27.02 -14.82
CA LYS A 275 24.36 26.19 -13.84
C LYS A 275 22.83 26.37 -13.89
N GLY A 276 22.31 27.15 -14.85
CA GLY A 276 20.92 27.62 -14.91
C GLY A 276 20.74 29.00 -14.29
N ILE A 277 19.60 29.62 -14.60
CA ILE A 277 19.23 31.00 -14.23
C ILE A 277 18.32 30.92 -13.01
N ASP A 278 18.84 31.36 -11.86
CA ASP A 278 18.12 31.40 -10.58
C ASP A 278 17.63 32.82 -10.29
N PHE A 279 16.30 33.01 -10.23
CA PHE A 279 15.69 34.26 -9.77
C PHE A 279 15.68 34.37 -8.24
N THR A 280 16.19 33.36 -7.51
CA THR A 280 16.19 33.24 -6.05
C THR A 280 14.77 33.24 -5.48
N ILE A 281 14.62 33.66 -4.22
CA ILE A 281 13.32 33.74 -3.55
C ILE A 281 12.72 35.12 -3.80
N VAL A 282 11.59 35.13 -4.51
CA VAL A 282 10.86 36.33 -4.93
C VAL A 282 9.61 36.46 -4.07
N GLN A 283 9.31 37.66 -3.58
CA GLN A 283 8.04 37.87 -2.86
C GLN A 283 6.84 37.78 -3.82
N PRO A 284 5.67 37.33 -3.35
CA PRO A 284 4.45 37.32 -4.16
C PRO A 284 4.17 38.68 -4.80
N ASP A 285 3.63 38.66 -6.02
CA ASP A 285 3.25 39.86 -6.79
C ASP A 285 4.42 40.79 -7.18
N THR A 286 5.66 40.34 -6.97
CA THR A 286 6.87 41.08 -7.38
C THR A 286 7.30 40.63 -8.77
N ILE A 287 7.64 41.60 -9.64
CA ILE A 287 8.18 41.34 -10.98
C ILE A 287 9.69 41.45 -10.91
N VAL A 288 10.40 40.41 -11.37
CA VAL A 288 11.87 40.38 -11.39
C VAL A 288 12.37 40.13 -12.81
N GLU A 289 13.49 40.77 -13.18
CA GLU A 289 14.12 40.63 -14.50
C GLU A 289 15.60 40.25 -14.36
N VAL A 290 16.07 39.30 -15.17
CA VAL A 290 17.47 38.89 -15.27
C VAL A 290 17.94 39.01 -16.72
N GLU A 291 19.18 39.44 -16.90
CA GLU A 291 19.82 39.58 -18.21
C GLU A 291 20.80 38.40 -18.46
N VAL A 292 20.59 37.69 -19.56
CA VAL A 292 21.43 36.58 -20.04
C VAL A 292 22.27 37.09 -21.21
N GLU A 293 23.58 36.93 -21.11
CA GLU A 293 24.54 37.36 -22.11
C GLU A 293 24.99 36.17 -22.95
N VAL A 294 24.96 36.37 -24.26
CA VAL A 294 25.40 35.40 -25.27
C VAL A 294 26.58 36.00 -26.02
N THR A 295 27.71 35.30 -26.03
CA THR A 295 28.95 35.76 -26.66
C THR A 295 29.35 34.82 -27.78
N ASN A 296 29.74 35.36 -28.94
CA ASN A 296 30.27 34.59 -30.05
C ASN A 296 31.81 34.62 -30.03
N ARG A 297 32.44 33.48 -29.73
CA ARG A 297 33.90 33.27 -29.78
C ARG A 297 34.36 32.47 -31.02
N THR A 298 33.47 32.21 -31.98
CA THR A 298 33.86 31.55 -33.22
C THR A 298 34.46 32.54 -34.22
N THR A 299 35.02 31.99 -35.30
CA THR A 299 35.45 32.71 -36.49
C THR A 299 34.30 33.03 -37.45
N ASP A 300 33.10 32.47 -37.22
CA ASP A 300 31.97 32.54 -38.13
C ASP A 300 30.85 33.46 -37.62
N ILE A 301 30.03 33.99 -38.53
CA ILE A 301 28.86 34.79 -38.16
C ILE A 301 27.71 33.86 -37.76
N VAL A 302 27.21 34.04 -36.54
CA VAL A 302 26.10 33.27 -35.96
C VAL A 302 24.90 34.18 -35.72
N ALA A 303 23.69 33.73 -36.05
CA ALA A 303 22.46 34.47 -35.81
C ALA A 303 21.64 33.83 -34.67
N LEU A 304 21.25 34.61 -33.65
CA LEU A 304 20.27 34.19 -32.65
C LEU A 304 18.86 34.35 -33.24
N GLN A 305 18.31 33.28 -33.79
CA GLN A 305 17.05 33.29 -34.53
C GLN A 305 15.85 33.54 -33.61
N SER A 306 15.83 32.87 -32.44
CA SER A 306 14.78 33.00 -31.44
C SER A 306 15.27 32.67 -30.03
N CYS A 307 14.75 33.40 -29.04
CA CYS A 307 14.78 33.06 -27.62
C CYS A 307 13.35 32.80 -27.16
N ARG A 308 13.07 31.64 -26.59
CA ARG A 308 11.73 31.27 -26.08
C ARG A 308 11.84 30.59 -24.74
N ILE A 309 10.78 30.67 -23.94
CA ILE A 309 10.61 29.87 -22.74
C ILE A 309 9.60 28.77 -23.07
N GLY A 310 9.98 27.51 -22.86
CA GLY A 310 9.14 26.34 -23.08
C GLY A 310 9.91 25.14 -23.65
N GLY A 311 9.39 23.93 -23.43
CA GLY A 311 9.89 22.71 -24.06
C GLY A 311 9.16 22.38 -25.37
N ARG A 312 9.83 21.69 -26.30
CA ARG A 312 9.24 21.19 -27.56
C ARG A 312 7.87 20.52 -27.31
N GLY A 313 6.78 21.19 -27.72
CA GLY A 313 5.42 20.65 -27.66
C GLY A 313 4.38 21.54 -26.96
N GLN A 314 4.77 22.63 -26.30
CA GLN A 314 3.81 23.58 -25.73
C GLN A 314 3.34 24.61 -26.79
N SER A 315 2.05 24.61 -27.09
CA SER A 315 1.39 25.52 -28.04
C SER A 315 1.03 26.89 -27.45
N GLU A 316 1.13 27.06 -26.13
CA GLU A 316 0.84 28.33 -25.43
C GLU A 316 2.10 28.91 -24.78
N PRO A 317 2.30 30.24 -24.81
CA PRO A 317 3.40 30.89 -24.12
C PRO A 317 3.26 30.73 -22.60
N ASP A 318 4.38 30.51 -21.90
CA ASP A 318 4.39 30.43 -20.44
C ASP A 318 3.81 31.71 -19.82
N ARG A 319 2.93 31.53 -18.82
CA ARG A 319 2.22 32.59 -18.11
C ARG A 319 3.12 33.32 -17.10
N PHE A 320 4.20 32.68 -16.63
CA PHE A 320 5.04 33.19 -15.53
C PHE A 320 6.39 33.72 -16.02
N PHE A 321 7.02 33.04 -16.98
CA PHE A 321 8.31 33.40 -17.54
C PHE A 321 8.18 33.95 -18.98
N THR A 322 8.87 35.05 -19.27
CA THR A 322 8.95 35.58 -20.64
C THR A 322 10.39 35.93 -21.01
N ALA A 323 10.82 35.58 -22.23
CA ALA A 323 12.16 35.90 -22.75
C ALA A 323 12.07 36.82 -23.97
N ARG A 324 12.87 37.89 -23.99
CA ARG A 324 12.96 38.84 -25.12
C ARG A 324 14.41 39.26 -25.39
N LEU A 325 14.80 39.32 -26.66
CA LEU A 325 16.09 39.85 -27.07
C LEU A 325 16.13 41.38 -26.92
N LYS A 326 17.19 41.90 -26.30
CA LYS A 326 17.44 43.34 -26.16
C LYS A 326 18.11 43.87 -27.43
N GLY A 327 17.37 44.64 -28.22
CA GLY A 327 17.84 45.25 -29.48
C GLY A 327 17.33 44.54 -30.75
N ARG A 328 17.54 45.17 -31.92
CA ARG A 328 17.00 44.69 -33.23
C ARG A 328 17.92 43.71 -33.98
N SER A 329 19.23 43.72 -33.69
CA SER A 329 20.21 42.92 -34.43
C SER A 329 20.32 41.51 -33.87
N LYS A 330 19.98 40.52 -34.71
CA LYS A 330 20.10 39.08 -34.39
C LYS A 330 21.46 38.49 -34.76
N LEU A 331 22.26 39.21 -35.54
CA LEU A 331 23.56 38.77 -36.03
C LEU A 331 24.66 38.98 -34.97
N MET A 332 25.52 37.99 -34.81
CA MET A 332 26.64 37.98 -33.87
C MET A 332 27.94 37.75 -34.64
N PHE A 333 28.74 38.80 -34.78
CA PHE A 333 30.05 38.72 -35.42
C PHE A 333 31.10 38.14 -34.44
N PRO A 334 32.16 37.50 -34.97
CA PRO A 334 33.31 37.07 -34.18
C PRO A 334 33.81 38.18 -33.24
N ASN A 335 34.00 37.89 -31.95
CA ASN A 335 34.50 38.83 -30.93
C ASN A 335 33.71 40.15 -30.81
N SER A 336 32.43 40.16 -31.20
CA SER A 336 31.55 41.33 -31.05
C SER A 336 30.96 41.45 -29.65
N LYS A 337 30.36 42.61 -29.33
CA LYS A 337 29.68 42.84 -28.05
C LYS A 337 28.62 41.75 -27.78
N PRO A 338 28.52 41.23 -26.54
CA PRO A 338 27.54 40.21 -26.18
C PRO A 338 26.11 40.63 -26.52
N ARG A 339 25.26 39.66 -26.89
CA ARG A 339 23.83 39.86 -27.05
C ARG A 339 23.12 39.55 -25.75
N THR A 340 22.23 40.44 -25.33
CA THR A 340 21.51 40.30 -24.06
C THR A 340 20.08 39.83 -24.30
N VAL A 341 19.72 38.69 -23.71
CA VAL A 341 18.34 38.19 -23.62
C VAL A 341 17.81 38.52 -22.23
N ARG A 342 16.73 39.28 -22.18
CA ARG A 342 16.05 39.64 -20.93
C ARG A 342 14.98 38.61 -20.62
N ILE A 343 15.02 38.06 -19.41
CA ILE A 343 14.02 37.14 -18.89
C ILE A 343 13.28 37.83 -17.76
N ARG A 344 11.95 37.83 -17.84
CA ARG A 344 11.07 38.40 -16.81
C ARG A 344 10.26 37.29 -16.17
N PHE A 345 10.18 37.32 -14.84
CA PHE A 345 9.38 36.43 -14.01
C PHE A 345 8.34 37.23 -13.20
N ALA A 346 7.11 36.73 -13.13
CA ALA A 346 6.04 37.27 -12.29
C ALA A 346 5.03 36.18 -11.90
N ALA A 347 4.77 36.02 -10.61
CA ALA A 347 3.79 35.08 -10.08
C ALA A 347 3.22 35.56 -8.73
N SER A 348 1.93 35.29 -8.52
CA SER A 348 1.20 35.63 -7.29
C SER A 348 1.11 34.44 -6.33
N ASP A 349 1.14 33.22 -6.86
CA ASP A 349 1.02 32.00 -6.04
C ASP A 349 2.38 31.60 -5.46
N VAL A 350 2.38 31.14 -4.21
CA VAL A 350 3.59 30.66 -3.51
C VAL A 350 3.98 29.30 -4.07
N GLY A 351 5.27 29.11 -4.35
CA GLY A 351 5.81 27.85 -4.86
C GLY A 351 7.00 28.06 -5.78
N ARG A 352 7.56 26.95 -6.27
CA ARG A 352 8.68 26.95 -7.20
C ARG A 352 8.20 26.91 -8.64
N TYR A 353 8.83 27.68 -9.50
CA TYR A 353 8.54 27.74 -10.93
C TYR A 353 9.82 27.34 -11.66
N GLU A 354 9.75 26.33 -12.53
CA GLU A 354 10.86 25.88 -13.36
C GLU A 354 10.42 25.83 -14.83
N ASN A 355 11.27 26.31 -15.73
CA ASN A 355 11.11 26.13 -17.16
C ASN A 355 12.48 26.13 -17.87
N THR A 356 12.50 25.96 -19.18
CA THR A 356 13.71 25.94 -20.00
C THR A 356 13.70 27.12 -20.96
N LEU A 357 14.78 27.91 -20.93
CA LEU A 357 15.12 28.87 -21.97
C LEU A 357 15.74 28.13 -23.16
N GLU A 358 15.10 28.24 -24.32
CA GLU A 358 15.58 27.72 -25.60
C GLU A 358 16.18 28.87 -26.43
N LEU A 359 17.47 28.78 -26.75
CA LEU A 359 18.19 29.71 -27.62
C LEU A 359 18.56 29.01 -28.94
N VAL A 360 17.90 29.40 -30.03
CA VAL A 360 18.10 28.80 -31.35
C VAL A 360 19.08 29.64 -32.15
N PHE A 361 20.18 29.01 -32.56
CA PHE A 361 21.27 29.64 -33.31
C PHE A 361 21.33 29.09 -34.74
N VAL A 362 21.73 29.96 -35.67
CA VAL A 362 21.98 29.61 -37.07
C VAL A 362 23.37 30.13 -37.47
N GLU A 363 24.30 29.22 -37.78
CA GLU A 363 25.54 29.55 -38.49
C GLU A 363 25.19 29.94 -39.92
N LEU A 364 25.81 30.98 -40.47
CA LEU A 364 25.53 31.40 -41.85
C LEU A 364 26.37 30.65 -42.90
N THR A 365 27.53 30.12 -42.52
CA THR A 365 28.47 29.47 -43.44
C THR A 365 29.27 28.36 -42.74
N PRO A 366 28.93 27.06 -42.92
CA PRO A 366 27.73 26.49 -43.55
C PRO A 366 26.45 26.69 -42.71
N ARG A 367 25.28 26.60 -43.34
CA ARG A 367 23.98 26.87 -42.70
C ARG A 367 23.54 25.77 -41.74
N ASN A 368 24.06 25.78 -40.52
CA ASN A 368 23.70 24.83 -39.46
C ASN A 368 22.81 25.49 -38.41
N VAL A 369 21.81 24.74 -37.93
CA VAL A 369 20.97 25.15 -36.81
C VAL A 369 21.33 24.33 -35.58
N PHE A 370 21.56 24.98 -34.46
CA PHE A 370 21.78 24.32 -33.17
C PHE A 370 21.05 25.04 -32.04
N LEU A 371 20.84 24.32 -30.94
CA LEU A 371 20.08 24.77 -29.78
C LEU A 371 20.98 24.75 -28.55
N ILE A 372 20.95 25.83 -27.77
CA ILE A 372 21.49 25.85 -26.41
C ILE A 372 20.31 26.08 -25.47
N THR A 373 20.19 25.24 -24.45
CA THR A 373 19.17 25.33 -23.42
C THR A 373 19.74 25.76 -22.08
N ARG A 374 18.97 26.55 -21.31
CA ARG A 374 19.27 26.89 -19.92
C ARG A 374 18.05 26.68 -19.07
N LYS A 375 18.19 25.98 -17.94
CA LYS A 375 17.11 25.89 -16.94
C LYS A 375 16.91 27.26 -16.30
N VAL A 376 15.67 27.66 -16.14
CA VAL A 376 15.25 28.89 -15.46
C VAL A 376 14.39 28.50 -14.28
N PHE A 377 14.71 29.00 -13.10
CA PHE A 377 13.99 28.68 -11.87
C PHE A 377 13.79 29.92 -11.00
N ALA A 378 12.64 29.96 -10.33
CA ALA A 378 12.27 31.01 -9.38
C ALA A 378 11.46 30.38 -8.25
N THR A 379 11.63 30.84 -7.02
CA THR A 379 10.79 30.42 -5.89
C THR A 379 10.01 31.61 -5.38
N VAL A 380 8.68 31.57 -5.40
CA VAL A 380 7.84 32.62 -4.82
C VAL A 380 7.56 32.27 -3.37
N GLY A 381 8.03 33.09 -2.44
CA GLY A 381 7.89 32.84 -1.01
C GLY A 381 8.53 33.90 -0.14
N ASP A 382 8.46 33.70 1.17
CA ASP A 382 9.14 34.56 2.15
C ASP A 382 10.61 34.10 2.30
N PRO A 383 11.60 34.95 1.96
CA PRO A 383 13.01 34.61 2.05
C PRO A 383 13.45 34.16 3.46
N GLU A 384 12.95 34.81 4.51
CA GLU A 384 13.36 34.51 5.89
C GLU A 384 12.84 33.13 6.35
N LEU A 385 11.63 32.77 5.93
CA LEU A 385 11.06 31.45 6.23
C LEU A 385 11.77 30.35 5.44
N HIS A 386 12.07 30.57 4.16
CA HIS A 386 12.82 29.61 3.35
C HIS A 386 14.23 29.36 3.89
N ASP A 387 14.96 30.42 4.26
CA ASP A 387 16.30 30.31 4.81
C ASP A 387 16.34 29.58 6.15
N HIS A 388 15.26 29.63 6.92
CA HIS A 388 15.16 28.90 8.18
C HIS A 388 14.89 27.39 7.99
N ILE A 389 14.15 27.01 6.96
CA ILE A 389 13.74 25.61 6.74
C ILE A 389 14.74 24.86 5.87
N ARG A 390 15.59 25.58 5.10
CA ARG A 390 16.56 25.00 4.16
C ARG A 390 17.44 23.93 4.83
N PRO A 391 17.92 22.92 4.07
CA PRO A 391 18.86 21.95 4.61
C PRO A 391 20.10 22.66 5.15
N GLU A 392 20.58 22.27 6.33
CA GLU A 392 21.82 22.82 6.89
C GLU A 392 23.02 22.48 5.98
N GLU A 393 23.06 21.26 5.42
CA GLU A 393 24.05 20.75 4.45
C GLU A 393 23.48 19.56 3.61
N PRO A 394 24.07 19.18 2.44
CA PRO A 394 23.60 18.05 1.61
C PRO A 394 23.77 16.67 2.27
N TYR A 395 22.85 15.73 1.98
CA TYR A 395 22.87 14.36 2.51
C TYR A 395 23.98 13.45 1.95
N THR A 396 24.72 12.81 2.86
CA THR A 396 25.66 11.70 2.59
C THR A 396 25.18 10.43 3.30
N ARG A 397 25.16 9.30 2.59
CA ARG A 397 24.69 8.01 3.14
C ARG A 397 25.83 7.32 3.90
N ASP A 398 25.94 7.56 5.20
CA ASP A 398 26.79 6.74 6.06
C ASP A 398 26.08 5.42 6.39
N ARG A 399 26.66 4.29 5.96
CA ARG A 399 26.30 2.99 6.53
C ARG A 399 27.09 2.87 7.84
N GLY A 400 26.39 2.66 8.95
CA GLY A 400 27.04 2.43 10.24
C GLY A 400 28.07 1.29 10.15
N PRO A 401 29.14 1.35 10.95
CA PRO A 401 30.18 0.33 10.96
C PRO A 401 29.62 -1.03 11.35
N ALA A 402 30.10 -2.09 10.71
CA ALA A 402 29.76 -3.46 11.09
C ALA A 402 30.54 -3.84 12.36
N ILE A 403 29.93 -3.68 13.52
CA ILE A 403 30.57 -4.04 14.79
C ILE A 403 30.31 -5.51 15.12
N ASN A 404 31.39 -6.29 15.29
CA ASN A 404 31.29 -7.68 15.70
C ASN A 404 31.07 -7.77 17.22
N LEU A 405 30.01 -8.46 17.65
CA LEU A 405 29.62 -8.61 19.05
C LEU A 405 30.40 -9.72 19.78
N THR A 406 31.50 -10.20 19.23
CA THR A 406 32.40 -11.17 19.88
C THR A 406 33.00 -10.57 21.15
N GLY A 407 32.91 -11.28 22.28
CA GLY A 407 33.46 -10.86 23.56
C GLY A 407 32.55 -11.15 24.75
N ARG A 408 33.01 -10.80 25.95
CA ARG A 408 32.30 -11.03 27.22
C ARG A 408 31.31 -9.90 27.50
N ILE A 409 30.02 -10.24 27.67
CA ILE A 409 29.00 -9.27 28.11
C ILE A 409 28.98 -9.22 29.63
N LEU A 410 29.32 -8.05 30.18
CA LEU A 410 29.21 -7.71 31.59
C LEU A 410 27.80 -7.14 31.85
N PRO A 411 26.95 -7.84 32.61
CA PRO A 411 25.56 -7.46 32.80
C PRO A 411 25.44 -6.15 33.59
N GLY A 412 24.44 -5.35 33.24
CA GLY A 412 24.13 -4.11 33.94
C GLY A 412 23.46 -4.37 35.29
N SER A 413 23.48 -3.38 36.19
CA SER A 413 22.70 -3.44 37.41
C SER A 413 21.20 -3.32 37.08
N ARG A 414 20.37 -4.26 37.57
CA ARG A 414 18.91 -4.12 37.47
C ARG A 414 18.48 -2.97 38.40
N PRO A 415 17.58 -2.06 37.96
CA PRO A 415 16.98 -1.09 38.86
C PRO A 415 16.32 -1.83 40.05
N PRO A 416 16.44 -1.34 41.29
CA PRO A 416 16.01 -2.05 42.50
C PRO A 416 14.49 -2.31 42.60
N GLN A 417 13.66 -1.81 41.68
CA GLN A 417 12.20 -1.72 41.83
C GLN A 417 11.43 -1.82 40.50
N TRP A 418 11.81 -2.73 39.60
CA TRP A 418 10.78 -3.36 38.76
C TRP A 418 9.94 -4.26 39.66
N THR A 419 8.61 -4.18 39.55
CA THR A 419 7.66 -4.80 40.49
C THR A 419 8.11 -6.17 40.99
N LYS A 420 7.89 -6.45 42.28
CA LYS A 420 8.04 -7.79 42.89
C LYS A 420 6.96 -8.76 42.35
N THR A 421 6.74 -8.77 41.04
CA THR A 421 5.78 -9.64 40.38
C THR A 421 6.39 -11.03 40.29
N HIS A 422 5.80 -11.98 41.01
CA HIS A 422 6.15 -13.39 40.88
C HIS A 422 5.52 -13.94 39.60
N TRP A 423 6.37 -14.29 38.64
CA TRP A 423 5.95 -14.90 37.38
C TRP A 423 5.84 -16.41 37.58
N ALA A 424 4.67 -16.99 37.32
CA ALA A 424 4.45 -18.43 37.38
C ALA A 424 5.26 -19.16 36.30
N GLU A 425 5.37 -18.55 35.12
CA GLU A 425 6.13 -19.08 33.99
C GLU A 425 7.16 -18.07 33.48
N LYS A 426 8.42 -18.52 33.37
CA LYS A 426 9.48 -17.73 32.73
C LYS A 426 9.52 -18.06 31.24
N LEU A 427 9.45 -17.03 30.41
CA LEU A 427 9.60 -17.18 28.96
C LEU A 427 10.98 -17.82 28.64
N PRO A 428 11.05 -18.89 27.83
CA PRO A 428 12.29 -19.40 27.24
C PRO A 428 12.97 -18.38 26.31
N LYS A 429 14.21 -18.65 25.88
CA LYS A 429 14.96 -17.74 24.98
C LYS A 429 14.44 -17.75 23.53
N TYR A 430 14.02 -18.92 23.04
CA TYR A 430 13.56 -19.12 21.64
C TYR A 430 14.58 -18.61 20.63
N ASP A 431 15.78 -19.17 20.65
CA ASP A 431 16.85 -18.72 19.75
C ASP A 431 16.54 -19.09 18.30
N VAL A 432 16.89 -18.17 17.40
CA VAL A 432 16.64 -18.32 15.96
C VAL A 432 17.59 -19.36 15.40
N PRO A 433 17.10 -20.39 14.68
CA PRO A 433 17.98 -21.41 14.14
C PRO A 433 18.93 -20.83 13.06
N PRO A 434 20.25 -21.10 13.11
CA PRO A 434 21.23 -20.51 12.18
C PRO A 434 20.92 -20.78 10.71
N TYR A 435 20.41 -21.96 10.38
CA TYR A 435 20.05 -22.33 9.00
C TYR A 435 18.91 -21.48 8.42
N VAL A 436 18.02 -20.93 9.27
CA VAL A 436 16.95 -20.01 8.82
C VAL A 436 17.54 -18.64 8.50
N ILE A 437 18.49 -18.17 9.32
CA ILE A 437 19.22 -16.93 9.08
C ILE A 437 20.00 -17.04 7.78
N GLU A 438 20.71 -18.15 7.56
CA GLU A 438 21.45 -18.41 6.33
C GLU A 438 20.53 -18.46 5.11
N ALA A 439 19.38 -19.12 5.21
CA ALA A 439 18.41 -19.19 4.11
C ALA A 439 17.83 -17.81 3.73
N ALA A 440 17.62 -16.92 4.71
CA ALA A 440 16.97 -15.62 4.50
C ALA A 440 17.94 -14.46 4.22
N PHE A 441 19.09 -14.44 4.91
CA PHE A 441 20.04 -13.32 4.94
C PHE A 441 21.47 -13.76 4.63
N GLY A 442 21.67 -15.06 4.45
CA GLY A 442 22.95 -15.57 4.07
C GLY A 442 23.33 -15.08 2.70
N LYS A 443 24.42 -15.68 2.26
CA LYS A 443 25.04 -15.44 1.00
C LYS A 443 23.98 -15.38 -0.18
N ASN A 444 22.96 -16.25 -0.14
CA ASN A 444 21.98 -16.47 -1.21
C ASN A 444 20.75 -15.55 -1.16
N ALA A 445 20.86 -14.39 -0.52
CA ALA A 445 19.71 -13.55 -0.16
C ALA A 445 18.80 -13.15 -1.34
N GLY A 446 19.30 -13.16 -2.59
CA GLY A 446 18.49 -12.94 -3.79
C GLY A 446 17.28 -13.88 -3.92
N ASN A 447 17.40 -15.11 -3.42
CA ASN A 447 16.34 -16.14 -3.42
C ASN A 447 15.76 -16.43 -2.03
N ALA A 448 15.90 -15.49 -1.09
CA ALA A 448 15.49 -15.67 0.32
C ALA A 448 14.06 -16.19 0.50
N VAL A 449 13.11 -15.71 -0.32
CA VAL A 449 11.71 -16.16 -0.28
C VAL A 449 11.59 -17.65 -0.54
N GLN A 450 12.24 -18.17 -1.58
CA GLN A 450 12.16 -19.59 -1.95
C GLN A 450 12.92 -20.46 -0.95
N ASN A 451 14.08 -20.02 -0.49
CA ASN A 451 14.90 -20.75 0.49
C ASN A 451 14.15 -20.94 1.80
N VAL A 452 13.58 -19.86 2.36
CA VAL A 452 12.76 -19.93 3.57
C VAL A 452 11.50 -20.75 3.32
N ARG A 453 10.85 -20.60 2.16
CA ARG A 453 9.64 -21.37 1.82
C ARG A 453 9.88 -22.88 1.83
N ARG A 454 11.06 -23.35 1.43
CA ARG A 454 11.42 -24.78 1.45
C ARG A 454 11.59 -25.34 2.87
N LEU A 455 11.97 -24.51 3.82
CA LEU A 455 12.07 -24.88 5.24
C LEU A 455 10.70 -24.86 5.94
N MET A 456 9.77 -24.05 5.43
CA MET A 456 8.42 -23.94 5.98
C MET A 456 7.55 -25.15 5.64
N PRO A 457 6.55 -25.47 6.48
CA PRO A 457 5.54 -26.46 6.14
C PRO A 457 4.83 -26.16 4.82
N GLN A 458 4.44 -27.20 4.08
CA GLN A 458 3.80 -27.04 2.77
C GLN A 458 2.42 -26.39 2.86
N THR A 459 1.64 -26.76 3.88
CA THR A 459 0.29 -26.23 4.10
C THR A 459 0.18 -25.59 5.48
N LEU A 460 -0.66 -24.56 5.59
CA LEU A 460 -1.04 -23.95 6.86
C LEU A 460 -2.32 -24.62 7.36
N ASN A 461 -2.20 -25.43 8.41
CA ASN A 461 -3.29 -26.15 9.06
C ASN A 461 -3.07 -26.19 10.58
N ILE A 462 -3.93 -26.89 11.32
CA ILE A 462 -3.88 -26.92 12.79
C ILE A 462 -2.57 -27.55 13.33
N GLN A 463 -2.04 -28.58 12.67
CA GLN A 463 -0.79 -29.23 13.07
C GLN A 463 0.44 -28.37 12.75
N THR A 464 0.42 -27.69 11.61
CA THR A 464 1.58 -26.89 11.13
C THR A 464 1.54 -25.44 11.58
N TYR A 465 0.46 -24.99 12.22
CA TYR A 465 0.22 -23.60 12.60
C TYR A 465 1.37 -22.97 13.39
N GLY A 466 1.80 -23.66 14.46
CA GLY A 466 2.85 -23.18 15.35
C GLY A 466 4.19 -23.03 14.62
N GLU A 467 4.56 -24.01 13.81
CA GLU A 467 5.81 -24.01 13.03
C GLU A 467 5.79 -22.96 11.91
N TRP A 468 4.67 -22.87 11.18
CA TRP A 468 4.51 -21.94 10.07
C TRP A 468 4.81 -20.49 10.49
N PHE A 469 4.16 -20.03 11.56
CA PHE A 469 4.37 -18.67 12.04
C PHE A 469 5.71 -18.50 12.77
N GLN A 470 6.30 -19.57 13.34
CA GLN A 470 7.63 -19.51 13.92
C GLN A 470 8.69 -19.12 12.88
N TYR A 471 8.68 -19.76 11.71
CA TYR A 471 9.61 -19.42 10.62
C TYR A 471 9.45 -17.97 10.17
N LEU A 472 8.22 -17.49 10.02
CA LEU A 472 7.95 -16.10 9.65
C LEU A 472 8.47 -15.12 10.70
N LEU A 473 8.30 -15.43 12.00
CA LEU A 473 8.82 -14.60 13.08
C LEU A 473 10.35 -14.64 13.15
N TYR A 474 11.00 -15.79 12.88
CA TYR A 474 12.46 -15.88 12.85
C TYR A 474 13.06 -14.92 11.83
N VAL A 475 12.51 -14.89 10.61
CA VAL A 475 12.98 -13.99 9.56
C VAL A 475 12.68 -12.52 9.89
N GLU A 476 11.50 -12.24 10.46
CA GLU A 476 11.14 -10.88 10.87
C GLU A 476 12.02 -10.36 12.02
N GLU A 477 12.26 -11.18 13.06
CA GLU A 477 13.12 -10.82 14.19
C GLU A 477 14.54 -10.52 13.73
N GLU A 478 15.07 -11.36 12.85
CA GLU A 478 16.42 -11.20 12.32
C GLU A 478 16.54 -9.93 11.45
N GLN A 479 15.54 -9.62 10.62
CA GLN A 479 15.49 -8.35 9.90
C GLN A 479 15.51 -7.17 10.89
N MET A 480 14.69 -7.20 11.94
CA MET A 480 14.65 -6.12 12.93
C MET A 480 15.99 -5.97 13.67
N ARG A 481 16.67 -7.08 13.94
CA ARG A 481 18.01 -7.08 14.54
C ARG A 481 19.01 -6.39 13.61
N GLN A 482 19.04 -6.73 12.33
CA GLN A 482 19.92 -6.09 11.34
C GLN A 482 19.58 -4.61 11.11
N ASP A 483 18.29 -4.27 11.04
CA ASP A 483 17.81 -2.89 10.92
C ASP A 483 18.30 -2.04 12.09
N LEU A 484 18.26 -2.59 13.31
CA LEU A 484 18.75 -1.90 14.51
C LEU A 484 20.28 -1.82 14.56
N GLN A 485 20.97 -2.85 14.06
CA GLN A 485 22.44 -2.87 13.96
C GLN A 485 22.98 -1.80 13.01
N ALA A 486 22.23 -1.39 11.99
CA ALA A 486 22.62 -0.32 11.08
C ALA A 486 22.82 1.05 11.77
N TYR A 487 22.33 1.20 13.00
CA TYR A 487 22.51 2.41 13.82
C TYR A 487 23.67 2.30 14.82
N ALA A 488 24.50 1.25 14.74
CA ALA A 488 25.70 1.13 15.56
C ALA A 488 26.60 2.37 15.42
N MET A 489 27.25 2.76 16.51
CA MET A 489 28.13 3.93 16.56
C MET A 489 29.51 3.51 17.04
N THR A 490 30.56 4.10 16.48
CA THR A 490 31.95 3.90 16.90
C THR A 490 32.57 5.22 17.32
N ASP A 491 33.56 5.15 18.20
CA ASP A 491 34.32 6.32 18.62
C ASP A 491 33.47 7.47 19.22
N VAL A 492 32.46 7.12 20.03
CA VAL A 492 31.57 8.09 20.68
C VAL A 492 31.93 8.33 22.14
N GLU A 493 31.67 9.55 22.62
CA GLU A 493 31.81 9.89 24.04
C GLU A 493 30.51 9.59 24.80
N ILE A 494 30.67 9.12 26.04
CA ILE A 494 29.57 8.96 26.99
C ILE A 494 29.84 9.91 28.14
N HIS A 495 28.86 10.71 28.54
CA HIS A 495 29.02 11.68 29.62
C HIS A 495 28.52 11.09 30.94
N ALA A 496 29.32 11.20 32.00
CA ALA A 496 28.93 10.76 33.34
C ALA A 496 27.99 11.77 34.01
N ASP A 497 26.85 11.31 34.52
CA ASP A 497 25.85 12.06 35.30
C ASP A 497 25.42 11.19 36.49
N TYR A 498 26.37 10.90 37.39
CA TYR A 498 26.27 9.81 38.37
C TYR A 498 24.99 9.89 39.22
N PRO A 499 24.24 8.77 39.40
CA PRO A 499 24.58 7.38 39.05
C PRO A 499 24.21 6.96 37.62
N ARG A 500 23.90 7.92 36.73
CA ARG A 500 23.53 7.68 35.34
C ARG A 500 24.64 8.13 34.39
N TYR A 501 24.45 7.79 33.12
CA TYR A 501 25.33 8.13 32.02
C TYR A 501 24.48 8.62 30.85
N THR A 502 24.99 9.55 30.07
CA THR A 502 24.28 10.15 28.95
C THR A 502 25.01 9.82 27.65
N LEU A 503 24.26 9.29 26.69
CA LEU A 503 24.74 8.98 25.34
C LEU A 503 23.91 9.77 24.34
N GLU A 504 24.56 10.55 23.48
CA GLU A 504 23.91 11.22 22.35
C GLU A 504 23.67 10.22 21.22
N VAL A 505 22.44 10.19 20.71
CA VAL A 505 22.04 9.25 19.65
C VAL A 505 21.33 10.05 18.55
N LYS A 506 21.99 10.16 17.40
CA LYS A 506 21.41 10.82 16.21
C LYS A 506 20.20 10.02 15.72
N GLY A 507 19.14 10.72 15.33
CA GLY A 507 17.92 10.11 14.80
C GLY A 507 16.98 9.47 15.83
N LEU A 508 17.31 9.57 17.13
CA LEU A 508 16.48 9.05 18.23
C LEU A 508 15.07 9.63 18.23
N ALA A 509 14.93 10.95 17.98
CA ALA A 509 13.63 11.61 17.82
C ALA A 509 12.78 10.98 16.68
N GLU A 510 13.41 10.41 15.65
CA GLU A 510 12.72 9.74 14.54
C GLU A 510 12.28 8.30 14.87
N GLY A 511 12.66 7.80 16.06
CA GLY A 511 12.57 6.38 16.40
C GLY A 511 13.55 5.53 15.58
N ARG A 512 14.70 6.09 15.21
CA ARG A 512 15.72 5.46 14.35
C ARG A 512 17.14 5.77 14.89
N PRO A 513 17.65 4.98 15.84
CA PRO A 513 17.12 3.69 16.31
C PRO A 513 15.89 3.84 17.22
N SER A 514 14.99 2.86 17.18
CA SER A 514 13.83 2.81 18.08
C SER A 514 14.29 2.28 19.44
N VAL A 515 14.50 3.20 20.38
CA VAL A 515 14.93 2.88 21.75
C VAL A 515 13.83 3.26 22.72
N LEU A 516 13.43 2.32 23.58
CA LEU A 516 12.46 2.52 24.64
C LEU A 516 13.13 2.48 26.02
N VAL A 517 12.45 3.07 27.01
CA VAL A 517 12.85 2.92 28.42
C VAL A 517 12.82 1.44 28.79
N GLY A 518 13.93 0.95 29.34
CA GLY A 518 14.16 -0.43 29.70
C GLY A 518 14.94 -1.25 28.69
N ASP A 519 15.18 -0.74 27.48
CA ASP A 519 16.00 -1.42 26.47
C ASP A 519 17.48 -1.45 26.87
N PHE A 520 18.23 -2.35 26.23
CA PHE A 520 19.65 -2.58 26.45
C PHE A 520 20.48 -1.95 25.34
N ILE A 521 21.53 -1.25 25.75
CA ILE A 521 22.56 -0.71 24.86
C ILE A 521 23.89 -1.27 25.33
N LEU A 522 24.58 -1.99 24.45
CA LEU A 522 25.90 -2.54 24.73
C LEU A 522 26.95 -1.50 24.37
N VAL A 523 27.90 -1.31 25.26
CA VAL A 523 28.99 -0.35 25.12
C VAL A 523 30.31 -1.06 25.36
N SER A 524 31.30 -0.83 24.51
CA SER A 524 32.66 -1.36 24.67
C SER A 524 33.67 -0.24 24.45
N ARG A 525 34.83 -0.26 25.11
CA ARG A 525 35.83 0.80 24.86
C ARG A 525 36.36 0.65 23.43
N THR A 526 36.52 1.76 22.72
CA THR A 526 37.06 1.73 21.35
C THR A 526 38.50 1.23 21.39
N GLY A 527 38.86 0.31 20.49
CA GLY A 527 40.16 -0.39 20.48
C GLY A 527 40.27 -1.59 21.43
N GLU A 528 39.27 -1.84 22.28
CA GLU A 528 39.30 -2.97 23.22
C GLU A 528 39.19 -4.31 22.47
N GLY A 529 40.25 -5.12 22.57
CA GLY A 529 40.37 -6.42 21.91
C GLY A 529 41.05 -6.43 20.54
N GLU A 530 41.57 -5.28 20.08
CA GLU A 530 42.45 -5.22 18.90
C GLU A 530 43.83 -5.84 19.17
N ASP A 531 44.29 -5.81 20.42
CA ASP A 531 45.57 -6.38 20.88
C ASP A 531 45.50 -7.91 21.16
N GLY A 532 44.41 -8.58 20.78
CA GLY A 532 44.18 -10.01 21.03
C GLY A 532 43.59 -10.34 22.41
N THR A 533 43.29 -9.34 23.25
CA THR A 533 42.55 -9.50 24.51
C THR A 533 41.05 -9.68 24.26
N GLU A 534 40.33 -10.37 25.15
CA GLU A 534 38.88 -10.51 25.02
C GLU A 534 38.17 -9.16 25.20
N ARG A 535 37.37 -8.77 24.19
CA ARG A 535 36.59 -7.52 24.22
C ARG A 535 35.49 -7.58 25.29
N ASN A 536 35.42 -6.58 26.18
CA ASN A 536 34.33 -6.48 27.15
C ASN A 536 33.21 -5.57 26.62
N TRP A 537 31.98 -6.07 26.72
CA TRP A 537 30.75 -5.35 26.43
C TRP A 537 30.01 -5.06 27.73
N TYR A 538 29.82 -3.80 28.06
CA TYR A 538 29.07 -3.35 29.22
C TYR A 538 27.62 -3.13 28.84
N GLU A 539 26.70 -3.81 29.53
CA GLU A 539 25.27 -3.65 29.31
C GLU A 539 24.74 -2.43 30.05
N GLY A 540 24.40 -1.39 29.28
CA GLY A 540 23.75 -0.17 29.73
C GLY A 540 22.25 -0.26 29.56
N ARG A 541 21.52 0.09 30.61
CA ARG A 541 20.06 0.04 30.60
C ARG A 541 19.43 1.42 30.52
N VAL A 542 18.54 1.59 29.54
CA VAL A 542 17.88 2.87 29.27
C VAL A 542 16.89 3.19 30.39
N HIS A 543 17.12 4.29 31.09
CA HIS A 543 16.25 4.81 32.15
C HIS A 543 15.35 5.94 31.66
N LYS A 544 15.85 6.77 30.74
CA LYS A 544 15.09 7.87 30.16
C LYS A 544 15.53 8.09 28.72
N VAL A 545 14.57 8.37 27.84
CA VAL A 545 14.80 8.72 26.44
C VAL A 545 14.45 10.20 26.29
N PHE A 546 15.38 11.01 25.80
CA PHE A 546 15.17 12.40 25.43
C PHE A 546 15.10 12.53 23.90
N LEU A 547 15.02 13.76 23.37
CA LEU A 547 14.92 13.99 21.92
C LEU A 547 16.14 13.49 21.14
N ASP A 548 17.34 13.73 21.66
CA ASP A 548 18.63 13.48 20.99
C ASP A 548 19.62 12.66 21.82
N ARG A 549 19.22 12.27 23.04
CA ARG A 549 20.08 11.54 23.98
C ARG A 549 19.31 10.53 24.81
N VAL A 550 20.01 9.51 25.28
CA VAL A 550 19.50 8.49 26.20
C VAL A 550 20.25 8.54 27.52
N SER A 551 19.51 8.39 28.61
CA SER A 551 20.07 8.20 29.95
C SER A 551 20.17 6.71 30.25
N LEU A 552 21.40 6.27 30.49
CA LEU A 552 21.80 4.89 30.74
C LEU A 552 22.23 4.69 32.20
N ARG A 553 22.12 3.46 32.67
CA ARG A 553 22.76 3.01 33.91
C ARG A 553 23.45 1.68 33.65
N PHE A 554 24.67 1.56 34.14
CA PHE A 554 25.49 0.36 33.98
C PHE A 554 25.67 -0.35 35.33
N GLY A 555 26.33 -1.51 35.33
CA GLY A 555 26.79 -2.17 36.55
C GLY A 555 27.98 -1.45 37.20
N ASP A 556 28.31 -1.81 38.44
CA ASP A 556 29.34 -1.15 39.25
C ASP A 556 30.76 -1.20 38.64
N LYS A 557 30.98 -2.10 37.67
CA LYS A 557 32.25 -2.26 36.96
C LYS A 557 32.47 -1.26 35.82
N PHE A 558 31.44 -0.49 35.44
CA PHE A 558 31.53 0.48 34.35
C PHE A 558 31.87 1.88 34.88
N ASN A 559 32.96 2.45 34.38
CA ASN A 559 33.40 3.80 34.70
C ASN A 559 33.87 4.53 33.42
N VAL A 560 33.58 5.82 33.35
CA VAL A 560 34.01 6.72 32.27
C VAL A 560 35.09 7.67 32.80
N TYR A 561 36.19 7.79 32.06
CA TYR A 561 37.22 8.81 32.27
C TYR A 561 37.18 9.83 31.14
N ARG A 562 37.58 11.09 31.39
CA ARG A 562 37.62 12.14 30.35
C ARG A 562 38.44 11.68 29.15
N GLY A 563 37.90 11.83 27.95
CA GLY A 563 38.53 11.42 26.69
C GLY A 563 38.39 9.92 26.35
N THR A 564 37.70 9.12 27.17
CA THR A 564 37.44 7.71 26.81
C THR A 564 36.38 7.64 25.72
N ARG A 565 36.70 6.91 24.65
CA ARG A 565 35.82 6.67 23.50
C ARG A 565 35.25 5.27 23.53
N PHE A 566 34.02 5.14 23.05
CA PHE A 566 33.26 3.90 23.12
C PHE A 566 32.63 3.55 21.77
N ASP A 567 32.50 2.25 21.55
CA ASP A 567 31.68 1.67 20.52
C ASP A 567 30.35 1.24 21.13
N VAL A 568 29.26 1.56 20.43
CA VAL A 568 27.89 1.41 20.91
C VAL A 568 27.08 0.54 19.96
N GLN A 569 26.43 -0.46 20.53
CA GLN A 569 25.54 -1.37 19.83
C GLN A 569 24.17 -1.42 20.49
N PHE A 570 23.13 -1.13 19.70
CA PHE A 570 21.74 -1.22 20.14
C PHE A 570 21.27 -2.68 20.11
N VAL A 571 20.59 -3.12 21.18
CA VAL A 571 20.08 -4.50 21.30
C VAL A 571 18.57 -4.53 21.11
N PHE A 572 18.13 -5.43 20.23
CA PHE A 572 16.71 -5.61 19.96
C PHE A 572 15.99 -6.26 21.16
N ASN A 573 14.90 -5.62 21.62
CA ASN A 573 14.10 -6.14 22.72
C ASN A 573 13.21 -7.31 22.27
N ARG A 574 13.64 -8.53 22.61
CA ARG A 574 12.98 -9.78 22.20
C ARG A 574 11.72 -10.13 23.02
N ILE A 575 11.31 -9.37 24.04
CA ILE A 575 10.19 -9.77 24.93
C ILE A 575 8.89 -9.99 24.14
N SER A 576 8.56 -9.07 23.24
CA SER A 576 7.37 -9.16 22.39
C SER A 576 7.37 -10.40 21.51
N TYR A 577 8.51 -10.72 20.90
CA TYR A 577 8.68 -11.89 20.04
C TYR A 577 8.67 -13.19 20.85
N ARG A 578 9.31 -13.20 22.03
CA ARG A 578 9.30 -14.36 22.94
C ARG A 578 7.89 -14.70 23.42
N ARG A 579 7.02 -13.72 23.63
CA ARG A 579 5.59 -13.96 23.92
C ARG A 579 4.89 -14.62 22.74
N MET A 580 5.14 -14.15 21.52
CA MET A 580 4.59 -14.76 20.30
C MET A 580 5.12 -16.19 20.11
N TYR A 581 6.43 -16.45 20.26
CA TYR A 581 6.98 -17.80 20.21
C TYR A 581 6.39 -18.72 21.26
N HIS A 582 6.22 -18.21 22.47
CA HIS A 582 5.66 -18.96 23.58
C HIS A 582 4.24 -19.45 23.26
N ILE A 583 3.37 -18.59 22.72
CA ILE A 583 2.02 -19.02 22.33
C ILE A 583 2.01 -19.92 21.09
N LEU A 584 3.01 -19.82 20.21
CA LEU A 584 3.08 -20.68 19.02
C LEU A 584 3.54 -22.09 19.35
N LYS A 585 4.36 -22.26 20.41
CA LYS A 585 4.77 -23.58 20.92
C LYS A 585 3.80 -24.18 21.94
N ASN A 586 2.85 -23.40 22.43
CA ASN A 586 1.82 -23.90 23.35
C ASN A 586 0.91 -24.90 22.62
N SER A 587 0.69 -26.07 23.23
CA SER A 587 -0.10 -27.19 22.68
C SER A 587 -1.61 -26.95 22.63
N PHE A 588 -2.10 -25.85 23.21
CA PHE A 588 -3.51 -25.49 23.13
C PHE A 588 -3.86 -24.91 21.76
N ASP A 589 -4.23 -25.77 20.81
CA ASP A 589 -4.62 -25.40 19.45
C ASP A 589 -6.10 -25.73 19.19
N PRO A 590 -7.06 -24.94 19.72
CA PRO A 590 -8.48 -25.19 19.50
C PRO A 590 -8.85 -24.91 18.03
N LYS A 591 -9.33 -25.96 17.33
CA LYS A 591 -9.75 -25.89 15.91
C LYS A 591 -10.76 -24.76 15.66
N ARG A 592 -11.74 -24.59 16.54
CA ARG A 592 -12.76 -23.52 16.47
C ARG A 592 -12.21 -22.10 16.44
N LEU A 593 -11.00 -21.86 16.95
CA LEU A 593 -10.36 -20.54 16.92
C LEU A 593 -9.38 -20.44 15.75
N LEU A 594 -8.52 -21.45 15.55
CA LEU A 594 -7.47 -21.36 14.53
C LEU A 594 -8.00 -21.56 13.11
N PHE A 595 -8.84 -22.57 12.90
CA PHE A 595 -9.36 -22.98 11.59
C PHE A 595 -10.86 -23.35 11.71
N PRO A 596 -11.72 -22.37 12.01
CA PRO A 596 -13.15 -22.63 12.15
C PRO A 596 -13.76 -23.03 10.81
N GLY A 597 -14.47 -24.15 10.82
CA GLY A 597 -15.35 -24.62 9.74
C GLY A 597 -16.82 -24.70 10.15
N PRO A 598 -17.72 -25.06 9.21
CA PRO A 598 -19.17 -25.16 9.44
C PRO A 598 -19.56 -26.07 10.62
N GLU A 599 -18.75 -27.07 10.93
CA GLU A 599 -18.97 -28.01 12.04
C GLU A 599 -18.96 -27.34 13.43
N HIS A 600 -18.46 -26.11 13.53
CA HIS A 600 -18.37 -25.36 14.79
C HIS A 600 -19.50 -24.34 14.97
N LEU A 601 -20.49 -24.30 14.06
CA LEU A 601 -21.59 -23.32 14.10
C LEU A 601 -22.80 -23.80 14.91
N ASN A 602 -22.67 -24.91 15.63
CA ASN A 602 -23.76 -25.49 16.42
C ASN A 602 -24.30 -24.47 17.45
N GLY A 603 -25.62 -24.22 17.39
CA GLY A 603 -26.30 -23.29 18.28
C GLY A 603 -26.10 -21.80 17.94
N MET A 604 -25.26 -21.48 16.95
CA MET A 604 -25.17 -20.12 16.44
C MET A 604 -26.31 -19.85 15.47
N GLY A 605 -26.97 -18.70 15.65
CA GLY A 605 -28.08 -18.30 14.80
C GLY A 605 -28.22 -16.79 14.74
N LEU A 606 -29.01 -16.32 13.78
CA LEU A 606 -29.37 -14.91 13.69
C LEU A 606 -30.15 -14.52 14.96
N PRO A 607 -29.82 -13.38 15.60
CA PRO A 607 -30.60 -12.91 16.74
C PRO A 607 -32.02 -12.60 16.29
N THR A 608 -32.99 -13.16 17.02
CA THR A 608 -34.42 -12.95 16.81
C THR A 608 -34.82 -11.49 17.05
N VAL A 609 -35.96 -11.06 16.51
CA VAL A 609 -36.46 -9.69 16.68
C VAL A 609 -36.67 -9.36 18.17
N SER A 610 -37.31 -10.27 18.92
CA SER A 610 -37.48 -10.13 20.38
C SER A 610 -36.14 -9.98 21.11
N GLN A 611 -35.09 -10.70 20.71
CA GLN A 611 -33.77 -10.57 21.36
C GLN A 611 -33.13 -9.20 21.13
N ARG A 612 -33.42 -8.55 19.99
CA ARG A 612 -32.95 -7.19 19.70
C ARG A 612 -33.76 -6.14 20.45
N GLU A 613 -35.08 -6.30 20.51
CA GLU A 613 -35.99 -5.38 21.21
C GLU A 613 -35.77 -5.38 22.73
N LYS A 614 -35.25 -6.47 23.29
CA LYS A 614 -34.89 -6.57 24.72
C LYS A 614 -33.60 -5.84 25.09
N LEU A 615 -32.82 -5.36 24.13
CA LEU A 615 -31.58 -4.66 24.42
C LEU A 615 -31.87 -3.30 25.08
N VAL A 616 -31.36 -3.10 26.30
CA VAL A 616 -31.45 -1.81 27.01
C VAL A 616 -30.19 -1.02 26.73
N ILE A 617 -30.20 -0.27 25.63
CA ILE A 617 -29.01 0.43 25.10
C ILE A 617 -28.49 1.48 26.09
N CYS A 618 -27.19 1.43 26.38
CA CYS A 618 -26.51 2.42 27.21
C CYS A 618 -26.24 3.70 26.40
N ASN A 619 -25.73 3.54 25.18
CA ASN A 619 -25.43 4.65 24.30
C ASN A 619 -26.57 4.91 23.30
N ARG A 620 -27.37 5.95 23.57
CA ARG A 620 -28.50 6.36 22.70
C ARG A 620 -28.11 6.66 21.25
N GLN A 621 -26.83 6.92 20.95
CA GLN A 621 -26.37 7.10 19.57
C GLN A 621 -26.51 5.84 18.70
N LEU A 622 -26.69 4.67 19.31
CA LEU A 622 -26.91 3.40 18.63
C LEU A 622 -28.39 3.14 18.30
N GLU A 623 -29.30 3.97 18.82
CA GLU A 623 -30.73 3.85 18.54
C GLU A 623 -30.99 4.05 17.03
N GLY A 624 -31.56 3.03 16.39
CA GLY A 624 -31.85 3.05 14.95
C GLY A 624 -30.73 2.57 14.03
N ASP A 625 -29.62 2.03 14.54
CA ASP A 625 -28.60 1.32 13.74
C ASP A 625 -28.78 -0.21 13.84
N ASP A 626 -29.55 -0.77 12.90
CA ASP A 626 -29.88 -2.21 12.88
C ASP A 626 -28.64 -3.11 12.77
N GLU A 627 -27.58 -2.67 12.07
CA GLU A 627 -26.34 -3.42 11.95
C GLU A 627 -25.59 -3.48 13.28
N GLN A 628 -25.42 -2.34 13.97
CA GLN A 628 -24.77 -2.30 15.27
C GLN A 628 -25.58 -3.06 16.32
N LEU A 629 -26.89 -2.86 16.38
CA LEU A 629 -27.80 -3.57 17.29
C LEU A 629 -27.82 -5.08 17.00
N GLY A 630 -27.81 -5.45 15.73
CA GLY A 630 -27.71 -6.85 15.30
C GLY A 630 -26.38 -7.49 15.73
N ALA A 631 -25.27 -6.76 15.64
CA ALA A 631 -23.97 -7.24 16.14
C ALA A 631 -23.97 -7.43 17.66
N ILE A 632 -24.49 -6.46 18.41
CA ILE A 632 -24.59 -6.54 19.88
C ILE A 632 -25.47 -7.71 20.30
N ALA A 633 -26.65 -7.85 19.69
CA ALA A 633 -27.57 -8.96 19.98
C ALA A 633 -26.93 -10.32 19.66
N ALA A 634 -26.22 -10.43 18.54
CA ALA A 634 -25.53 -11.66 18.18
C ALA A 634 -24.43 -12.00 19.20
N ILE A 635 -23.61 -11.02 19.58
CA ILE A 635 -22.53 -11.18 20.58
C ILE A 635 -23.09 -11.64 21.93
N LEU A 636 -24.16 -11.01 22.40
CA LEU A 636 -24.78 -11.31 23.70
C LEU A 636 -25.37 -12.73 23.77
N HIS A 637 -25.87 -13.25 22.65
CA HIS A 637 -26.53 -14.56 22.58
C HIS A 637 -25.64 -15.65 22.01
N MET A 638 -24.34 -15.42 21.84
CA MET A 638 -23.41 -16.45 21.40
C MET A 638 -23.36 -17.59 22.43
N PRO A 639 -23.55 -18.85 22.01
CA PRO A 639 -23.27 -20.00 22.86
C PRO A 639 -21.83 -19.95 23.40
N PRO A 640 -21.56 -20.36 24.65
CA PRO A 640 -20.20 -20.46 25.17
C PRO A 640 -19.34 -21.38 24.29
N GLY A 641 -18.13 -20.95 23.97
CA GLY A 641 -17.22 -21.72 23.13
C GLY A 641 -17.51 -21.63 21.63
N SER A 642 -18.20 -20.57 21.18
CA SER A 642 -18.47 -20.33 19.75
C SER A 642 -17.20 -20.04 18.93
N VAL A 643 -17.30 -20.07 17.60
CA VAL A 643 -16.25 -19.52 16.73
C VAL A 643 -16.10 -18.01 16.96
N PRO A 644 -14.95 -17.39 16.61
CA PRO A 644 -14.80 -15.95 16.72
C PRO A 644 -15.93 -15.20 16.01
N PHE A 645 -16.46 -14.14 16.63
CA PHE A 645 -17.43 -13.26 15.97
C PHE A 645 -16.74 -12.02 15.44
N ILE A 646 -17.02 -11.63 14.19
CA ILE A 646 -16.36 -10.51 13.52
C ILE A 646 -17.30 -9.31 13.39
N VAL A 647 -16.91 -8.18 13.97
CA VAL A 647 -17.48 -6.86 13.68
C VAL A 647 -16.60 -6.18 12.65
N PHE A 648 -16.95 -6.34 11.38
CA PHE A 648 -16.29 -5.67 10.27
C PHE A 648 -16.88 -4.28 10.09
N GLY A 649 -16.05 -3.24 10.07
CA GLY A 649 -16.57 -1.88 9.98
C GLY A 649 -15.55 -0.94 9.34
N PRO A 650 -15.91 -0.25 8.25
CA PRO A 650 -15.09 0.81 7.69
C PRO A 650 -14.79 1.97 8.68
N PRO A 651 -13.98 2.97 8.30
CA PRO A 651 -13.72 4.14 9.13
C PRO A 651 -15.03 4.82 9.55
N GLY A 652 -15.13 5.28 10.79
CA GLY A 652 -16.27 6.07 11.26
C GLY A 652 -17.58 5.33 11.45
N THR A 653 -17.62 3.99 11.33
CA THR A 653 -18.86 3.20 11.51
C THR A 653 -19.15 2.77 12.94
N GLY A 654 -18.42 3.30 13.92
CA GLY A 654 -18.70 3.04 15.34
C GLY A 654 -18.24 1.69 15.91
N LYS A 655 -17.34 0.93 15.24
CA LYS A 655 -16.83 -0.38 15.73
C LYS A 655 -16.54 -0.44 17.23
N THR A 656 -15.68 0.46 17.73
CA THR A 656 -15.30 0.51 19.16
C THR A 656 -16.49 0.83 20.05
N VAL A 657 -17.44 1.65 19.59
CA VAL A 657 -18.69 1.94 20.32
C VAL A 657 -19.56 0.69 20.40
N THR A 658 -19.70 -0.05 19.30
CA THR A 658 -20.42 -1.33 19.26
C THR A 658 -19.80 -2.36 20.21
N LEU A 659 -18.46 -2.46 20.26
CA LEU A 659 -17.78 -3.38 21.18
C LEU A 659 -17.98 -2.98 22.65
N VAL A 660 -17.86 -1.69 22.97
CA VAL A 660 -18.05 -1.19 24.34
C VAL A 660 -19.49 -1.44 24.80
N GLU A 661 -20.48 -1.14 23.97
CA GLU A 661 -21.88 -1.43 24.28
C GLU A 661 -22.08 -2.94 24.50
N ALA A 662 -21.53 -3.81 23.64
CA ALA A 662 -21.62 -5.26 23.82
C ALA A 662 -20.99 -5.73 25.15
N ILE A 663 -19.84 -5.16 25.54
CA ILE A 663 -19.20 -5.41 26.83
C ILE A 663 -20.15 -5.04 27.98
N GLU A 664 -20.74 -3.85 27.93
CA GLU A 664 -21.68 -3.38 28.96
C GLU A 664 -22.93 -4.25 29.06
N GLN A 665 -23.51 -4.66 27.92
CA GLN A 665 -24.66 -5.56 27.90
C GLN A 665 -24.33 -6.93 28.51
N ILE A 666 -23.17 -7.50 28.21
CA ILE A 666 -22.71 -8.77 28.81
C ILE A 666 -22.57 -8.62 30.33
N LEU A 667 -21.95 -7.55 30.81
CA LEU A 667 -21.73 -7.32 32.24
C LEU A 667 -23.04 -7.12 33.02
N ARG A 668 -24.09 -6.60 32.36
CA ARG A 668 -25.44 -6.47 32.94
C ARG A 668 -26.20 -7.79 32.93
N ALA A 669 -26.12 -8.54 31.83
CA ALA A 669 -26.81 -9.82 31.70
C ALA A 669 -26.23 -10.91 32.61
N SER A 670 -24.91 -10.86 32.86
CA SER A 670 -24.20 -11.85 33.67
C SER A 670 -23.21 -11.18 34.64
N PRO A 671 -23.53 -11.14 35.94
CA PRO A 671 -22.64 -10.60 36.97
C PRO A 671 -21.27 -11.29 37.02
N ASP A 672 -21.24 -12.61 36.80
CA ASP A 672 -20.03 -13.44 36.85
C ASP A 672 -19.13 -13.31 35.61
N SER A 673 -19.61 -12.65 34.56
CA SER A 673 -18.83 -12.49 33.33
C SER A 673 -17.59 -11.63 33.56
N LYS A 674 -16.43 -12.21 33.20
CA LYS A 674 -15.13 -11.50 33.15
C LYS A 674 -14.68 -11.33 31.71
N ILE A 675 -14.15 -10.15 31.41
CA ILE A 675 -13.86 -9.70 30.05
C ILE A 675 -12.39 -9.27 29.94
N LEU A 676 -11.70 -9.79 28.93
CA LEU A 676 -10.40 -9.28 28.49
C LEU A 676 -10.58 -8.52 27.18
N ALA A 677 -10.39 -7.21 27.18
CA ALA A 677 -10.42 -6.39 25.98
C ALA A 677 -8.98 -6.01 25.56
N CYS A 678 -8.65 -6.26 24.31
CA CYS A 678 -7.32 -6.03 23.76
C CYS A 678 -7.38 -5.17 22.49
N ALA A 679 -6.26 -4.53 22.18
CA ALA A 679 -5.98 -3.98 20.87
C ALA A 679 -4.47 -4.12 20.55
N PRO A 680 -4.05 -4.17 19.27
CA PRO A 680 -2.63 -4.24 18.94
C PRO A 680 -1.83 -3.01 19.42
N ASN A 681 -2.44 -1.83 19.42
CA ASN A 681 -1.80 -0.58 19.80
C ASN A 681 -2.36 0.01 21.12
N ASN A 682 -1.55 0.84 21.79
CA ASN A 682 -1.93 1.45 23.08
C ASN A 682 -3.10 2.42 22.97
N SER A 683 -3.16 3.24 21.92
CA SER A 683 -4.19 4.27 21.76
C SER A 683 -5.60 3.67 21.63
N ALA A 684 -5.75 2.57 20.90
CA ALA A 684 -7.02 1.84 20.78
C ALA A 684 -7.42 1.17 22.10
N ALA A 685 -6.47 0.55 22.81
CA ALA A 685 -6.73 -0.02 24.14
C ALA A 685 -7.13 1.07 25.14
N ASP A 686 -6.50 2.24 25.09
CA ASP A 686 -6.88 3.38 25.93
C ASP A 686 -8.26 3.92 25.58
N LEU A 687 -8.65 3.95 24.31
CA LEU A 687 -9.98 4.38 23.89
C LEU A 687 -11.08 3.46 24.46
N ILE A 688 -10.86 2.14 24.44
CA ILE A 688 -11.78 1.17 25.08
C ILE A 688 -11.90 1.48 26.58
N ALA A 689 -10.77 1.60 27.28
CA ALA A 689 -10.77 1.88 28.71
C ALA A 689 -11.42 3.23 29.04
N GLN A 690 -11.20 4.27 28.22
CA GLN A 690 -11.80 5.59 28.39
C GLN A 690 -13.32 5.56 28.30
N LYS A 691 -13.88 4.71 27.44
CA LYS A 691 -15.34 4.57 27.32
C LYS A 691 -15.93 3.77 28.49
N LEU A 692 -15.14 2.90 29.12
CA LEU A 692 -15.56 2.04 30.24
C LEU A 692 -15.27 2.63 31.63
N VAL A 693 -14.75 3.86 31.74
CA VAL A 693 -14.36 4.47 33.04
C VAL A 693 -15.49 4.55 34.07
N HIS A 694 -16.75 4.57 33.62
CA HIS A 694 -17.92 4.61 34.50
C HIS A 694 -18.09 3.33 35.34
N LEU A 695 -17.46 2.21 34.97
CA LEU A 695 -17.42 0.99 35.78
C LEU A 695 -16.65 1.17 37.11
N GLY A 696 -15.79 2.19 37.21
CA GLY A 696 -14.99 2.45 38.40
C GLY A 696 -13.73 1.57 38.49
N PRO A 697 -12.76 1.99 39.33
CA PRO A 697 -11.43 1.36 39.39
C PRO A 697 -11.42 -0.02 40.06
N SER A 698 -12.52 -0.45 40.69
CA SER A 698 -12.64 -1.78 41.27
C SER A 698 -13.00 -2.85 40.24
N ASP A 699 -13.74 -2.47 39.19
CA ASP A 699 -14.19 -3.40 38.14
C ASP A 699 -13.33 -3.33 36.88
N LEU A 700 -12.77 -2.15 36.55
CA LEU A 700 -11.96 -1.91 35.36
C LEU A 700 -10.47 -1.75 35.67
N PHE A 701 -9.62 -2.52 34.98
CA PHE A 701 -8.18 -2.37 35.04
C PHE A 701 -7.53 -2.20 33.66
N ARG A 702 -6.72 -1.15 33.50
CA ARG A 702 -5.92 -0.88 32.30
C ARG A 702 -4.49 -1.41 32.50
N LEU A 703 -4.24 -2.61 31.96
CA LEU A 703 -2.96 -3.30 32.02
C LEU A 703 -1.98 -2.81 30.94
N ASN A 704 -0.94 -2.11 31.36
CA ASN A 704 0.06 -1.49 30.49
C ASN A 704 1.39 -2.28 30.43
N SER A 705 2.18 -2.07 29.37
CA SER A 705 3.57 -2.52 29.35
C SER A 705 4.40 -1.69 30.33
N ILE A 706 5.35 -2.33 31.02
CA ILE A 706 6.31 -1.67 31.91
C ILE A 706 7.23 -0.69 31.17
N THR A 707 7.37 -0.84 29.84
CA THR A 707 8.19 0.03 28.98
C THR A 707 7.43 1.23 28.42
N ARG A 708 6.12 1.31 28.65
CA ARG A 708 5.28 2.40 28.15
C ARG A 708 5.59 3.68 28.92
N ASN A 709 5.74 4.80 28.20
CA ASN A 709 5.89 6.11 28.81
C ASN A 709 4.62 6.51 29.59
N VAL A 710 4.76 6.83 30.88
CA VAL A 710 3.67 7.25 31.76
C VAL A 710 3.21 8.69 31.46
N GLU A 711 4.08 9.53 30.90
CA GLU A 711 3.74 10.91 30.53
C GLU A 711 2.74 10.97 29.38
N GLU A 712 2.80 10.01 28.44
CA GLU A 712 1.88 9.87 27.31
C GLU A 712 0.55 9.21 27.70
N PHE A 713 0.43 8.71 28.93
CA PHE A 713 -0.76 8.00 29.37
C PHE A 713 -1.90 8.98 29.72
N PRO A 714 -3.14 8.75 29.23
CA PRO A 714 -4.26 9.66 29.49
C PRO A 714 -4.49 9.88 30.98
N LYS A 715 -4.55 11.16 31.40
CA LYS A 715 -4.73 11.54 32.81
C LYS A 715 -5.99 10.94 33.43
N THR A 716 -7.05 10.81 32.65
CA THR A 716 -8.33 10.20 33.06
C THR A 716 -8.19 8.72 33.43
N LEU A 717 -7.24 8.02 32.81
CA LEU A 717 -7.02 6.58 33.02
C LEU A 717 -6.04 6.26 34.15
N LYS A 718 -5.34 7.26 34.72
CA LYS A 718 -4.32 7.02 35.77
C LYS A 718 -4.84 6.21 36.95
N ARG A 719 -6.10 6.43 37.36
CA ARG A 719 -6.74 5.70 38.48
C ARG A 719 -7.11 4.24 38.17
N PHE A 720 -7.06 3.83 36.90
CA PHE A 720 -7.38 2.47 36.44
C PHE A 720 -6.11 1.67 36.10
N ALA A 721 -4.93 2.23 36.32
CA ALA A 721 -3.65 1.56 36.09
C ALA A 721 -2.84 1.55 37.39
N LEU A 722 -2.00 0.53 37.55
CA LEU A 722 -1.06 0.47 38.66
C LEU A 722 0.27 1.10 38.23
N ILE A 723 0.68 2.16 38.93
CA ILE A 723 1.96 2.86 38.73
C ILE A 723 2.70 2.82 40.07
N ASN A 724 3.96 2.40 40.07
CA ASN A 724 4.77 2.33 41.29
C ASN A 724 5.53 3.64 41.59
N ASP A 725 6.28 3.64 42.68
CA ASP A 725 7.05 4.81 43.16
C ASP A 725 8.11 5.33 42.17
N ASN A 726 8.55 4.50 41.22
CA ASN A 726 9.48 4.92 40.17
C ASN A 726 8.79 5.47 38.93
N THR A 727 7.50 5.79 39.02
CA THR A 727 6.72 6.31 37.88
C THR A 727 6.72 5.34 36.68
N VAL A 728 6.74 4.03 36.94
CA VAL A 728 6.58 3.00 35.89
C VAL A 728 5.33 2.17 36.13
N PHE A 729 4.75 1.66 35.04
CA PHE A 729 3.62 0.74 35.14
C PHE A 729 4.02 -0.54 35.86
N ALA A 730 3.08 -1.03 36.66
CA ALA A 730 3.22 -2.17 37.52
C ALA A 730 2.11 -3.19 37.20
N VAL A 731 2.40 -4.46 37.49
CA VAL A 731 1.45 -5.56 37.32
C VAL A 731 1.01 -6.02 38.71
N PRO A 732 -0.30 -6.04 39.01
CA PRO A 732 -0.79 -6.49 40.30
C PRO A 732 -0.58 -8.00 40.48
N PRO A 733 -0.59 -8.50 41.73
CA PRO A 733 -0.61 -9.94 42.02
C PRO A 733 -1.79 -10.65 41.32
N PRO A 734 -1.67 -11.96 41.02
CA PRO A 734 -2.73 -12.70 40.31
C PRO A 734 -4.07 -12.67 41.05
N GLU A 735 -4.08 -12.69 42.38
CA GLU A 735 -5.28 -12.61 43.22
C GLU A 735 -6.02 -11.28 43.07
N ASP A 736 -5.30 -10.17 42.88
CA ASP A 736 -5.88 -8.85 42.67
C ASP A 736 -6.31 -8.67 41.22
N LEU A 737 -5.49 -9.15 40.27
CA LEU A 737 -5.84 -9.13 38.86
C LEU A 737 -7.13 -9.91 38.58
N ALA A 738 -7.32 -11.03 39.29
CA ALA A 738 -8.49 -11.88 39.16
C ALA A 738 -9.77 -11.24 39.72
N LYS A 739 -9.71 -10.16 40.53
CA LYS A 739 -10.90 -9.48 41.07
C LYS A 739 -11.59 -8.64 40.01
N TYR A 740 -10.85 -7.99 39.12
CA TYR A 740 -11.40 -7.13 38.08
C TYR A 740 -12.38 -7.89 37.18
N ARG A 741 -13.46 -7.20 36.79
CA ARG A 741 -14.45 -7.71 35.84
C ARG A 741 -14.03 -7.46 34.39
N VAL A 742 -13.34 -6.34 34.15
CA VAL A 742 -12.83 -5.96 32.85
C VAL A 742 -11.34 -5.62 32.94
N VAL A 743 -10.53 -6.33 32.16
CA VAL A 743 -9.11 -6.00 31.96
C VAL A 743 -8.91 -5.52 30.54
N VAL A 744 -8.35 -4.32 30.38
CA VAL A 744 -8.04 -3.72 29.07
C VAL A 744 -6.53 -3.67 28.88
N SER A 745 -6.01 -4.28 27.81
CA SER A 745 -4.58 -4.38 27.53
C SER A 745 -4.24 -4.20 26.06
N THR A 746 -2.95 -4.14 25.73
CA THR A 746 -2.54 -4.46 24.35
C THR A 746 -2.58 -5.98 24.13
N CYS A 747 -2.59 -6.46 22.88
CA CYS A 747 -2.57 -7.90 22.58
C CYS A 747 -1.39 -8.60 23.26
N LEU A 748 -0.16 -8.07 23.12
CA LEU A 748 1.02 -8.65 23.75
C LEU A 748 0.94 -8.69 25.28
N SER A 749 0.41 -7.63 25.91
CA SER A 749 0.19 -7.60 27.36
C SER A 749 -0.98 -8.48 27.81
N GLY A 750 -1.91 -8.82 26.92
CA GLY A 750 -3.03 -9.73 27.20
C GLY A 750 -2.60 -11.16 27.53
N GLY A 751 -1.33 -11.51 27.29
CA GLY A 751 -0.72 -12.76 27.77
C GLY A 751 -0.23 -12.73 29.23
N ILE A 752 -0.09 -11.54 29.84
CA ILE A 752 0.37 -11.40 31.25
C ILE A 752 -0.53 -12.16 32.23
N PRO A 753 -1.88 -12.09 32.18
CA PRO A 753 -2.75 -12.88 33.05
C PRO A 753 -2.35 -14.35 33.14
N ALA A 754 -2.12 -15.00 31.99
CA ALA A 754 -1.69 -16.40 31.94
C ALA A 754 -0.30 -16.59 32.55
N SER A 755 0.67 -15.71 32.25
CA SER A 755 2.02 -15.78 32.82
C SER A 755 2.08 -15.55 34.34
N LEU A 756 1.07 -14.91 34.93
CA LEU A 756 0.90 -14.78 36.38
C LEU A 756 0.23 -16.01 37.02
N GLY A 757 -0.27 -16.95 36.21
CA GLY A 757 -0.93 -18.17 36.69
C GLY A 757 -2.45 -18.11 36.71
N LEU A 758 -3.10 -17.12 36.09
CA LEU A 758 -4.56 -17.18 35.90
C LEU A 758 -4.91 -18.37 35.01
N LYS A 759 -5.91 -19.15 35.42
CA LYS A 759 -6.34 -20.36 34.72
C LYS A 759 -7.00 -20.02 33.38
N ARG A 760 -6.85 -20.92 32.40
CA ARG A 760 -7.60 -20.85 31.14
C ARG A 760 -9.10 -20.83 31.41
N GLY A 761 -9.84 -20.05 30.63
CA GLY A 761 -11.27 -19.86 30.82
C GLY A 761 -11.64 -18.85 31.91
N HIS A 762 -10.65 -18.20 32.56
CA HIS A 762 -10.92 -17.14 33.53
C HIS A 762 -11.75 -16.00 32.93
N PHE A 763 -11.48 -15.65 31.67
CA PHE A 763 -12.29 -14.70 30.92
C PHE A 763 -13.35 -15.44 30.12
N SER A 764 -14.60 -15.10 30.38
CA SER A 764 -15.77 -15.54 29.61
C SER A 764 -15.72 -15.03 28.17
N HIS A 765 -15.21 -13.80 27.98
CA HIS A 765 -15.14 -13.14 26.68
C HIS A 765 -13.77 -12.48 26.48
N ILE A 766 -13.25 -12.59 25.26
CA ILE A 766 -12.07 -11.86 24.79
C ILE A 766 -12.48 -10.98 23.61
N PHE A 767 -12.34 -9.67 23.77
CA PHE A 767 -12.58 -8.68 22.71
C PHE A 767 -11.24 -8.21 22.15
N ILE A 768 -11.12 -8.11 20.83
CA ILE A 768 -9.94 -7.56 20.17
C ILE A 768 -10.39 -6.49 19.17
N ASP A 769 -10.18 -5.23 19.52
CA ASP A 769 -10.40 -4.11 18.60
C ASP A 769 -9.18 -3.90 17.69
N GLU A 770 -9.41 -3.32 16.52
CA GLU A 770 -8.38 -3.10 15.50
C GLU A 770 -7.57 -4.36 15.14
N ALA A 771 -8.20 -5.54 15.22
CA ALA A 771 -7.57 -6.85 15.01
C ALA A 771 -6.93 -6.99 13.61
N GLY A 772 -7.36 -6.17 12.65
CA GLY A 772 -6.77 -6.09 11.31
C GLY A 772 -5.32 -5.56 11.29
N GLN A 773 -4.90 -4.81 12.32
CA GLN A 773 -3.57 -4.21 12.42
C GLN A 773 -2.52 -5.13 13.05
N GLY A 774 -2.93 -6.13 13.84
CA GLY A 774 -2.00 -7.00 14.56
C GLY A 774 -1.51 -8.17 13.71
N LYS A 775 -0.25 -8.56 13.88
CA LYS A 775 0.26 -9.81 13.29
C LYS A 775 -0.57 -10.97 13.85
N GLU A 776 -0.82 -12.02 13.08
CA GLU A 776 -1.61 -13.15 13.59
C GLU A 776 -1.04 -13.76 14.90
N PRO A 777 0.28 -14.00 15.04
CA PRO A 777 0.85 -14.45 16.30
C PRO A 777 0.67 -13.47 17.47
N GLU A 778 0.59 -12.17 17.18
CA GLU A 778 0.37 -11.12 18.18
C GLU A 778 -1.07 -11.14 18.70
N VAL A 779 -2.05 -11.17 17.78
CA VAL A 779 -3.48 -11.27 18.12
C VAL A 779 -3.80 -12.58 18.84
N MET A 780 -3.02 -13.64 18.58
CA MET A 780 -3.16 -14.91 19.25
C MET A 780 -2.57 -14.95 20.66
N VAL A 781 -1.76 -13.97 21.08
CA VAL A 781 -1.24 -13.93 22.44
C VAL A 781 -2.37 -13.98 23.48
N PRO A 782 -3.36 -13.06 23.51
CA PRO A 782 -4.44 -13.12 24.49
C PRO A 782 -5.35 -14.33 24.26
N ILE A 783 -5.55 -14.77 23.02
CA ILE A 783 -6.45 -15.87 22.71
C ILE A 783 -5.87 -17.22 23.17
N LYS A 784 -4.72 -17.62 22.62
CA LYS A 784 -4.10 -18.92 22.93
C LYS A 784 -3.58 -19.00 24.36
N SER A 785 -3.29 -17.90 25.05
CA SER A 785 -2.79 -17.96 26.43
C SER A 785 -3.87 -18.24 27.47
N ILE A 786 -5.06 -17.60 27.35
CA ILE A 786 -6.06 -17.61 28.43
C ILE A 786 -7.44 -18.11 28.01
N ALA A 787 -7.76 -18.23 26.72
CA ALA A 787 -9.06 -18.75 26.30
C ALA A 787 -9.23 -20.21 26.78
N GLY A 788 -10.41 -20.50 27.32
CA GLY A 788 -10.86 -21.84 27.69
C GLY A 788 -11.78 -22.46 26.64
N LYS A 789 -12.40 -23.60 26.99
CA LYS A 789 -13.37 -24.27 26.11
C LYS A 789 -14.59 -23.38 25.85
N ASP A 790 -15.07 -22.69 26.88
CA ASP A 790 -16.31 -21.90 26.86
C ASP A 790 -16.09 -20.40 26.59
N THR A 791 -14.84 -19.96 26.40
CA THR A 791 -14.53 -18.55 26.13
C THR A 791 -14.95 -18.15 24.72
N ASN A 792 -15.73 -17.07 24.62
CA ASN A 792 -16.13 -16.45 23.36
C ASN A 792 -15.12 -15.37 22.94
N VAL A 793 -14.83 -15.28 21.64
CA VAL A 793 -13.86 -14.32 21.08
C VAL A 793 -14.58 -13.40 20.11
N VAL A 794 -14.41 -12.09 20.26
CA VAL A 794 -14.97 -11.07 19.37
C VAL A 794 -13.84 -10.25 18.77
N LEU A 795 -13.82 -10.13 17.45
CA LEU A 795 -12.83 -9.37 16.70
C LEU A 795 -13.51 -8.18 16.02
N ALA A 796 -12.98 -6.97 16.20
CA ALA A 796 -13.36 -5.82 15.38
C ALA A 796 -12.19 -5.34 14.54
N GLY A 797 -12.46 -4.90 13.32
CA GLY A 797 -11.43 -4.37 12.45
C GLY A 797 -11.90 -4.07 11.04
N ASP A 798 -10.95 -3.65 10.21
CA ASP A 798 -11.15 -3.36 8.79
C ASP A 798 -9.96 -3.86 7.96
N ASN A 799 -10.20 -4.78 7.03
CA ASN A 799 -9.18 -5.35 6.16
C ASN A 799 -8.77 -4.42 4.99
N GLN A 800 -9.51 -3.31 4.76
CA GLN A 800 -9.20 -2.27 3.78
C GLN A 800 -8.43 -1.08 4.39
N GLN A 801 -8.15 -1.11 5.71
CA GLN A 801 -7.27 -0.16 6.39
C GLN A 801 -5.87 -0.77 6.62
N LEU A 802 -5.02 -0.06 7.37
CA LEU A 802 -3.66 -0.48 7.68
C LEU A 802 -3.63 -1.90 8.26
N GLY A 803 -2.77 -2.73 7.67
CA GLY A 803 -2.46 -4.07 8.17
C GLY A 803 -1.21 -4.07 9.05
N PRO A 804 -0.74 -5.27 9.45
CA PRO A 804 0.45 -5.43 10.28
C PRO A 804 1.70 -4.86 9.63
N ILE A 805 2.51 -4.20 10.45
CA ILE A 805 3.85 -3.71 10.05
C ILE A 805 4.82 -4.89 10.09
N VAL A 806 5.35 -5.24 8.91
CA VAL A 806 6.31 -6.33 8.71
C VAL A 806 7.54 -5.78 7.99
N HIS A 807 8.66 -5.79 8.69
CA HIS A 807 9.94 -5.23 8.22
C HIS A 807 10.51 -6.08 7.10
N SER A 808 10.63 -7.39 7.32
CA SER A 808 11.19 -8.32 6.34
C SER A 808 10.32 -8.39 5.09
N SER A 809 10.91 -8.09 3.93
CA SER A 809 10.27 -8.31 2.64
C SER A 809 9.90 -9.78 2.46
N THR A 810 10.79 -10.69 2.86
CA THR A 810 10.59 -12.14 2.81
C THR A 810 9.40 -12.59 3.65
N ALA A 811 9.36 -12.23 4.95
CA ALA A 811 8.24 -12.61 5.81
C ALA A 811 6.90 -12.01 5.35
N ARG A 812 6.95 -10.79 4.77
CA ARG A 812 5.76 -10.11 4.22
C ARG A 812 5.17 -10.86 3.03
N VAL A 813 6.00 -11.31 2.10
CA VAL A 813 5.58 -12.09 0.92
C VAL A 813 5.06 -13.47 1.33
N LEU A 814 5.71 -14.10 2.30
CA LEU A 814 5.33 -15.44 2.80
C LEU A 814 4.09 -15.44 3.71
N GLY A 815 3.46 -14.29 3.95
CA GLY A 815 2.13 -14.21 4.56
C GLY A 815 2.05 -13.57 5.94
N LEU A 816 3.15 -13.11 6.56
CA LEU A 816 3.11 -12.47 7.89
C LEU A 816 2.32 -11.15 7.90
N ARG A 817 2.12 -10.53 6.71
CA ARG A 817 1.30 -9.32 6.53
C ARG A 817 -0.21 -9.62 6.57
N GLN A 818 -0.63 -10.87 6.46
CA GLN A 818 -2.04 -11.22 6.63
C GLN A 818 -2.36 -11.27 8.12
N SER A 819 -3.32 -10.47 8.57
CA SER A 819 -3.81 -10.52 9.95
C SER A 819 -4.78 -11.68 10.14
N TYR A 820 -4.96 -12.10 11.39
CA TYR A 820 -5.90 -13.15 11.75
C TYR A 820 -7.33 -12.83 11.29
N LEU A 821 -7.78 -11.58 11.48
CA LEU A 821 -9.07 -11.10 10.96
C LEU A 821 -9.17 -11.29 9.44
N ALA A 822 -8.15 -10.87 8.69
CA ALA A 822 -8.15 -10.99 7.24
C ALA A 822 -8.17 -12.45 6.78
N ARG A 823 -7.50 -13.36 7.49
CA ARG A 823 -7.52 -14.80 7.20
C ARG A 823 -8.87 -15.44 7.50
N LEU A 824 -9.52 -15.11 8.61
CA LEU A 824 -10.86 -15.61 8.90
C LEU A 824 -11.88 -15.16 7.86
N MET A 825 -11.81 -13.90 7.43
CA MET A 825 -12.71 -13.35 6.40
C MET A 825 -12.57 -14.00 5.02
N THR A 826 -11.56 -14.85 4.78
CA THR A 826 -11.47 -15.65 3.54
C THR A 826 -12.22 -16.97 3.62
N LEU A 827 -12.70 -17.37 4.81
CA LEU A 827 -13.43 -18.62 5.00
C LEU A 827 -14.92 -18.40 4.72
N ASP A 828 -15.58 -19.39 4.13
CA ASP A 828 -16.98 -19.29 3.70
C ASP A 828 -17.95 -18.94 4.84
N ILE A 829 -17.67 -19.44 6.04
CA ILE A 829 -18.47 -19.17 7.24
C ILE A 829 -18.40 -17.71 7.69
N TYR A 830 -17.49 -16.88 7.16
CA TYR A 830 -17.38 -15.43 7.43
C TYR A 830 -17.66 -14.58 6.18
N SER A 831 -18.29 -15.16 5.16
CA SER A 831 -18.67 -14.40 3.97
C SER A 831 -19.70 -13.32 4.31
N VAL A 832 -19.40 -12.09 3.88
CA VAL A 832 -20.31 -10.94 3.98
C VAL A 832 -21.36 -10.97 2.85
N GLU A 833 -21.03 -11.62 1.72
CA GLU A 833 -21.84 -11.64 0.50
C GLU A 833 -22.78 -12.84 0.43
N SER A 834 -22.38 -13.97 1.03
CA SER A 834 -23.25 -15.14 1.17
C SER A 834 -24.45 -14.71 1.99
N GLY A 835 -25.61 -14.61 1.37
CA GLY A 835 -26.87 -14.31 2.05
C GLY A 835 -27.23 -15.38 3.09
N ARG A 836 -28.48 -15.35 3.56
CA ARG A 836 -29.03 -16.27 4.59
C ARG A 836 -29.02 -17.77 4.21
N THR A 837 -28.43 -18.15 3.08
CA THR A 837 -28.44 -19.51 2.53
C THR A 837 -27.14 -20.29 2.76
N GLY A 838 -26.09 -19.66 3.29
CA GLY A 838 -24.87 -20.35 3.75
C GLY A 838 -24.98 -20.87 5.19
N PRO A 839 -24.17 -21.86 5.61
CA PRO A 839 -24.20 -22.41 6.96
C PRO A 839 -23.76 -21.41 8.05
N GLY A 840 -23.08 -20.32 7.68
CA GLY A 840 -22.68 -19.19 8.53
C GLY A 840 -22.70 -17.88 7.74
N GLY A 841 -22.13 -16.80 8.29
CA GLY A 841 -21.97 -15.52 7.59
C GLY A 841 -22.74 -14.37 8.25
N ARG A 842 -23.32 -13.49 7.43
CA ARG A 842 -23.90 -12.21 7.85
C ARG A 842 -24.93 -12.38 8.99
N GLY A 843 -24.64 -11.78 10.14
CA GLY A 843 -25.49 -11.77 11.33
C GLY A 843 -25.38 -13.02 12.21
N VAL A 844 -24.57 -14.00 11.83
CA VAL A 844 -24.29 -15.20 12.64
C VAL A 844 -22.85 -15.15 13.16
N THR A 845 -21.87 -15.03 12.28
CA THR A 845 -20.43 -15.03 12.60
C THR A 845 -19.75 -13.72 12.26
N ILE A 846 -20.36 -12.91 11.37
CA ILE A 846 -19.82 -11.62 10.95
C ILE A 846 -20.95 -10.61 10.76
N VAL A 847 -20.73 -9.36 11.16
CA VAL A 847 -21.59 -8.23 10.81
C VAL A 847 -20.74 -7.13 10.20
N LYS A 848 -21.20 -6.61 9.04
CA LYS A 848 -20.62 -5.42 8.40
C LYS A 848 -21.41 -4.19 8.83
N LEU A 849 -20.73 -3.22 9.44
CA LEU A 849 -21.29 -1.90 9.75
C LEU A 849 -21.20 -1.00 8.51
N VAL A 850 -22.29 -0.31 8.16
CA VAL A 850 -22.38 0.48 6.92
C VAL A 850 -22.63 1.97 7.13
N LYS A 851 -23.21 2.38 8.27
CA LYS A 851 -23.46 3.78 8.59
C LYS A 851 -22.17 4.44 9.08
N ASN A 852 -21.71 5.47 8.40
CA ASN A 852 -20.55 6.28 8.75
C ASN A 852 -21.00 7.55 9.47
N PHE A 853 -20.55 7.74 10.70
CA PHE A 853 -20.92 8.87 11.56
C PHE A 853 -19.84 9.97 11.63
N ARG A 854 -18.80 9.88 10.78
CA ARG A 854 -17.60 10.72 10.89
C ARG A 854 -17.54 11.82 9.86
N SER A 855 -17.65 11.46 8.58
CA SER A 855 -17.10 12.25 7.48
C SER A 855 -18.18 12.85 6.60
N HIS A 856 -17.86 14.01 6.03
CA HIS A 856 -18.68 14.69 5.02
C HIS A 856 -18.98 13.78 3.82
N PRO A 857 -20.22 13.81 3.26
CA PRO A 857 -20.58 12.99 2.11
C PRO A 857 -19.57 13.06 0.96
N SER A 858 -19.08 14.26 0.62
CA SER A 858 -18.05 14.44 -0.43
C SER A 858 -16.72 13.77 -0.10
N ILE A 859 -16.30 13.79 1.17
CA ILE A 859 -15.06 13.14 1.63
C ILE A 859 -15.24 11.61 1.62
N LEU A 860 -16.43 11.13 2.01
CA LEU A 860 -16.75 9.72 2.09
C LEU A 860 -16.98 9.07 0.71
N GLN A 861 -17.43 9.85 -0.28
CA GLN A 861 -17.81 9.34 -1.60
C GLN A 861 -16.69 8.51 -2.25
N PHE A 862 -15.49 9.09 -2.40
CA PHE A 862 -14.36 8.40 -3.02
C PHE A 862 -13.96 7.09 -2.31
N PRO A 863 -13.69 7.08 -0.98
CA PRO A 863 -13.31 5.84 -0.31
C PRO A 863 -14.45 4.81 -0.34
N ASN A 864 -15.70 5.24 -0.29
CA ASN A 864 -16.85 4.36 -0.39
C ASN A 864 -16.91 3.61 -1.73
N GLU A 865 -16.81 4.36 -2.84
CA GLU A 865 -16.80 3.79 -4.19
C GLU A 865 -15.58 2.88 -4.41
N ARG A 866 -14.40 3.30 -3.95
CA ARG A 866 -13.14 2.61 -4.24
C ARG A 866 -12.87 1.39 -3.37
N PHE A 867 -13.20 1.44 -2.08
CA PHE A 867 -12.81 0.40 -1.11
C PHE A 867 -13.99 -0.38 -0.54
N TYR A 868 -15.21 0.18 -0.59
CA TYR A 868 -16.36 -0.36 0.15
C TYR A 868 -17.60 -0.62 -0.71
N LYS A 869 -17.42 -0.72 -2.05
CA LYS A 869 -18.46 -1.09 -3.02
C LYS A 869 -19.69 -0.18 -2.99
N SER A 870 -19.51 1.08 -2.62
CA SER A 870 -20.59 2.07 -2.49
C SER A 870 -21.68 1.69 -1.47
N GLU A 871 -21.35 0.84 -0.49
CA GLU A 871 -22.30 0.40 0.54
C GLU A 871 -22.39 1.35 1.74
N LEU A 872 -21.39 2.23 1.96
CA LEU A 872 -21.38 3.14 3.10
C LEU A 872 -22.42 4.25 2.98
N GLN A 873 -23.03 4.57 4.10
CA GLN A 873 -24.06 5.61 4.22
C GLN A 873 -23.51 6.74 5.10
N SER A 874 -23.61 7.99 4.66
CA SER A 874 -23.20 9.14 5.48
C SER A 874 -24.31 9.48 6.46
N CYS A 875 -24.04 9.30 7.75
CA CYS A 875 -24.95 9.51 8.87
C CYS A 875 -24.32 10.38 9.98
N GLY A 876 -23.20 11.06 9.68
CA GLY A 876 -22.54 11.94 10.65
C GLY A 876 -23.39 13.15 11.01
N ASP A 877 -23.19 13.67 12.20
CA ASP A 877 -23.92 14.85 12.70
C ASP A 877 -23.76 16.03 11.72
N PHE A 878 -24.89 16.49 11.17
CA PHE A 878 -24.95 17.58 10.20
C PHE A 878 -24.26 18.83 10.72
N ALA A 879 -24.41 19.16 12.00
CA ALA A 879 -23.83 20.36 12.59
C ALA A 879 -22.30 20.31 12.59
N MET A 880 -21.70 19.15 12.83
CA MET A 880 -20.26 18.95 12.83
C MET A 880 -19.69 18.81 11.42
N VAL A 881 -20.28 17.90 10.65
CA VAL A 881 -19.76 17.45 9.36
C VAL A 881 -19.90 18.51 8.28
N ARG A 882 -20.99 19.29 8.28
CA ARG A 882 -21.20 20.39 7.32
C ARG A 882 -20.71 21.73 7.81
N SER A 883 -20.10 21.78 8.99
CA SER A 883 -19.70 23.03 9.66
C SER A 883 -18.75 23.93 8.85
N LEU A 884 -18.08 23.38 7.83
CA LEU A 884 -17.10 24.08 6.99
C LEU A 884 -17.48 24.14 5.51
N GLU A 885 -18.72 23.78 5.12
CA GLU A 885 -19.17 23.82 3.72
C GLU A 885 -19.11 25.21 3.08
N ASN A 886 -19.21 26.27 3.90
CA ASN A 886 -19.21 27.66 3.46
C ASN A 886 -17.92 28.41 3.81
N CYS A 887 -16.84 27.69 4.12
CA CYS A 887 -15.55 28.32 4.42
C CYS A 887 -15.03 29.11 3.21
N GLU A 888 -14.49 30.30 3.45
CA GLU A 888 -13.97 31.21 2.41
C GLU A 888 -12.75 30.64 1.67
N GLU A 889 -12.00 29.75 2.32
CA GLU A 889 -10.86 29.02 1.73
C GLU A 889 -11.28 28.00 0.67
N LEU A 890 -12.56 27.64 0.56
CA LEU A 890 -13.00 26.64 -0.39
C LEU A 890 -13.08 27.23 -1.81
N PRO A 891 -12.44 26.58 -2.81
CA PRO A 891 -12.58 26.98 -4.22
C PRO A 891 -14.03 26.91 -4.70
N LYS A 892 -14.80 25.96 -4.17
CA LYS A 892 -16.22 25.76 -4.46
C LYS A 892 -17.00 25.54 -3.16
N ARG A 893 -17.98 26.41 -2.88
CA ARG A 893 -18.89 26.25 -1.74
C ARG A 893 -19.63 24.91 -1.80
N GLY A 894 -19.82 24.28 -0.65
CA GLY A 894 -20.46 22.97 -0.51
C GLY A 894 -19.57 21.77 -0.87
N PHE A 895 -18.31 21.99 -1.25
CA PHE A 895 -17.35 20.92 -1.55
C PHE A 895 -16.09 21.06 -0.68
N PRO A 896 -16.07 20.45 0.53
CA PRO A 896 -15.03 20.72 1.52
C PRO A 896 -13.76 19.87 1.31
N ILE A 897 -13.32 19.76 0.05
CA ILE A 897 -12.08 19.09 -0.34
C ILE A 897 -11.24 20.07 -1.17
N ILE A 898 -10.00 20.28 -0.75
CA ILE A 898 -9.03 21.09 -1.47
C ILE A 898 -7.88 20.20 -1.89
N PHE A 899 -7.60 20.14 -3.20
CA PHE A 899 -6.36 19.57 -3.73
C PHE A 899 -5.49 20.73 -4.21
N HIS A 900 -4.48 21.10 -3.43
CA HIS A 900 -3.56 22.18 -3.74
C HIS A 900 -2.31 21.62 -4.39
N GLY A 901 -2.16 21.88 -5.70
CA GLY A 901 -0.99 21.49 -6.48
C GLY A 901 0.21 22.37 -6.14
N VAL A 902 1.28 21.80 -5.59
CA VAL A 902 2.51 22.51 -5.25
C VAL A 902 3.63 22.09 -6.19
N VAL A 903 4.24 23.03 -6.91
CA VAL A 903 5.50 22.74 -7.59
C VAL A 903 6.60 23.02 -6.56
N GLY A 904 7.08 21.97 -5.89
CA GLY A 904 8.11 22.08 -4.85
C GLY A 904 9.31 21.20 -5.14
N LYS A 905 10.31 21.21 -4.25
CA LYS A 905 11.47 20.29 -4.29
C LYS A 905 11.52 19.46 -3.00
N ASP A 906 11.71 18.15 -3.16
CA ASP A 906 11.93 17.24 -2.05
C ASP A 906 13.42 17.19 -1.71
N ASP A 907 13.77 17.80 -0.58
CA ASP A 907 15.11 17.86 -0.03
C ASP A 907 15.28 16.82 1.10
N ARG A 908 16.52 16.64 1.55
CA ARG A 908 16.88 15.78 2.70
C ARG A 908 17.88 16.49 3.59
N GLU A 909 17.83 16.19 4.89
CA GLU A 909 18.81 16.68 5.85
C GLU A 909 20.06 15.80 5.83
N LYS A 910 21.25 16.36 6.10
CA LYS A 910 22.49 15.58 6.19
C LYS A 910 22.40 14.39 7.15
N LYS A 911 21.75 14.60 8.29
CA LYS A 911 21.66 13.63 9.38
C LYS A 911 20.47 12.66 9.24
N SER A 912 19.60 12.83 8.24
CA SER A 912 18.37 12.04 8.10
C SER A 912 18.11 11.58 6.66
N PRO A 913 17.85 10.29 6.43
CA PRO A 913 17.43 9.80 5.11
C PRO A 913 16.00 10.21 4.74
N SER A 914 15.29 10.91 5.64
CA SER A 914 13.90 11.32 5.47
C SER A 914 13.79 12.56 4.57
N PHE A 915 12.71 12.62 3.77
CA PHE A 915 12.47 13.73 2.85
C PHE A 915 11.63 14.83 3.50
N PHE A 916 11.82 16.06 3.05
CA PHE A 916 10.94 17.18 3.37
C PHE A 916 10.79 18.10 2.17
N ASN A 917 9.73 18.90 2.18
CA ASN A 917 9.41 19.86 1.13
C ASN A 917 8.99 21.16 1.81
N ILE A 918 9.81 22.18 1.58
CA ILE A 918 9.69 23.49 2.24
C ILE A 918 8.41 24.18 1.81
N ASP A 919 8.10 24.15 0.51
CA ASP A 919 6.94 24.81 -0.08
C ASP A 919 5.63 24.21 0.47
N GLU A 920 5.55 22.87 0.55
CA GLU A 920 4.41 22.20 1.19
C GLU A 920 4.31 22.56 2.69
N ALA A 921 5.43 22.66 3.41
CA ALA A 921 5.41 22.97 4.84
C ALA A 921 4.92 24.40 5.12
N ILE A 922 5.35 25.37 4.30
CA ILE A 922 4.88 26.77 4.37
C ILE A 922 3.39 26.84 4.02
N LEU A 923 2.94 26.10 3.01
CA LEU A 923 1.54 26.04 2.63
C LEU A 923 0.66 25.46 3.75
N VAL A 924 1.11 24.38 4.41
CA VAL A 924 0.43 23.82 5.58
C VAL A 924 0.28 24.87 6.68
N LYS A 925 1.34 25.63 6.98
CA LYS A 925 1.30 26.73 7.95
C LYS A 925 0.25 27.79 7.55
N LYS A 926 0.26 28.22 6.29
CA LYS A 926 -0.68 29.22 5.76
C LYS A 926 -2.15 28.78 5.95
N TYR A 927 -2.48 27.52 5.64
CA TYR A 927 -3.83 27.00 5.87
C TYR A 927 -4.20 26.96 7.36
N CYS A 928 -3.30 26.51 8.23
CA CYS A 928 -3.53 26.51 9.68
C CYS A 928 -3.81 27.93 10.19
N GLU A 929 -3.04 28.93 9.75
CA GLU A 929 -3.21 30.33 10.15
C GLU A 929 -4.52 30.92 9.64
N SER A 930 -4.87 30.68 8.37
CA SER A 930 -6.13 31.20 7.82
C SER A 930 -7.36 30.59 8.49
N LEU A 931 -7.37 29.26 8.66
CA LEU A 931 -8.50 28.54 9.25
C LEU A 931 -8.78 28.97 10.69
N ILE A 932 -7.73 29.17 11.49
CA ILE A 932 -7.85 29.64 12.89
C ILE A 932 -8.07 31.15 12.97
N GLY A 933 -7.53 31.93 12.02
CA GLY A 933 -7.70 33.38 11.95
C GLY A 933 -9.14 33.81 11.69
N ASN A 934 -9.91 33.00 10.97
CA ASN A 934 -11.31 33.27 10.68
C ASN A 934 -12.21 33.01 11.91
N ARG A 935 -12.45 34.03 12.74
CA ARG A 935 -13.27 33.91 13.96
C ARG A 935 -14.69 33.37 13.72
N LYS A 936 -15.25 33.51 12.51
CA LYS A 936 -16.59 33.00 12.17
C LYS A 936 -16.64 31.46 12.12
N SER A 937 -15.51 30.80 11.91
CA SER A 937 -15.42 29.34 11.79
C SER A 937 -15.38 28.61 13.14
N GLY A 938 -15.00 29.30 14.21
CA GLY A 938 -14.82 28.72 15.56
C GLY A 938 -13.77 27.60 15.62
N ILE A 939 -12.80 27.60 14.69
CA ILE A 939 -11.77 26.55 14.62
C ILE A 939 -10.68 26.79 15.69
N ARG A 940 -10.32 25.74 16.43
CA ARG A 940 -9.21 25.72 17.38
C ARG A 940 -8.08 24.86 16.83
N ALA A 941 -6.85 25.06 17.31
CA ALA A 941 -5.68 24.30 16.87
C ALA A 941 -5.87 22.77 16.96
N GLU A 942 -6.46 22.29 18.04
CA GLU A 942 -6.78 20.86 18.27
C GLU A 942 -7.77 20.26 17.28
N HIS A 943 -8.56 21.08 16.57
CA HIS A 943 -9.48 20.62 15.53
C HIS A 943 -8.75 20.26 14.23
N ILE A 944 -7.47 20.62 14.10
CA ILE A 944 -6.65 20.40 12.90
C ILE A 944 -5.65 19.28 13.15
N GLY A 945 -5.56 18.35 12.19
CA GLY A 945 -4.50 17.35 12.12
C GLY A 945 -3.73 17.43 10.82
N VAL A 946 -2.40 17.37 10.89
CA VAL A 946 -1.53 17.30 9.72
C VAL A 946 -0.94 15.90 9.61
N ILE A 947 -1.21 15.24 8.49
CA ILE A 947 -0.70 13.91 8.16
C ILE A 947 0.42 14.06 7.13
N THR A 948 1.61 13.56 7.46
CA THR A 948 2.72 13.49 6.52
C THR A 948 3.51 12.19 6.67
N PRO A 949 3.92 11.54 5.57
CA PRO A 949 4.57 10.24 5.62
C PRO A 949 6.04 10.30 6.05
N TYR A 950 6.67 11.48 6.00
CA TYR A 950 8.09 11.65 6.28
C TYR A 950 8.32 12.35 7.61
N PHE A 951 9.24 11.78 8.39
CA PHE A 951 9.60 12.31 9.70
C PHE A 951 10.24 13.71 9.63
N ALA A 952 11.13 13.96 8.66
CA ALA A 952 11.73 15.28 8.48
C ALA A 952 10.66 16.35 8.20
N GLN A 953 9.69 16.04 7.32
CA GLN A 953 8.55 16.93 7.08
C GLN A 953 7.73 17.18 8.36
N ARG A 954 7.44 16.13 9.14
CA ARG A 954 6.72 16.26 10.41
C ARG A 954 7.42 17.24 11.35
N CYS A 955 8.72 17.11 11.53
CA CYS A 955 9.50 18.00 12.42
C CYS A 955 9.53 19.44 11.91
N LYS A 956 9.78 19.64 10.61
CA LYS A 956 9.80 20.99 10.02
C LYS A 956 8.44 21.67 10.16
N VAL A 957 7.35 20.97 9.84
CA VAL A 957 5.98 21.51 10.01
C VAL A 957 5.70 21.81 11.48
N LYS A 958 6.03 20.89 12.39
CA LYS A 958 5.80 21.10 13.83
C LYS A 958 6.56 22.33 14.35
N ASN A 959 7.85 22.46 14.03
CA ASN A 959 8.67 23.60 14.42
C ASN A 959 8.14 24.92 13.83
N LEU A 960 7.60 24.90 12.61
CA LEU A 960 6.99 26.08 11.98
C LEU A 960 5.69 26.50 12.67
N LEU A 961 4.88 25.55 13.12
CA LEU A 961 3.63 25.81 13.82
C LEU A 961 3.87 26.32 15.25
N GLU A 962 4.84 25.75 15.98
CA GLU A 962 5.16 26.13 17.37
C GLU A 962 5.62 27.58 17.52
N ARG A 963 6.12 28.21 16.46
CA ARG A 963 6.47 29.64 16.45
C ARG A 963 5.27 30.57 16.67
N ASN A 964 4.06 30.11 16.38
CA ASN A 964 2.84 30.87 16.57
C ASN A 964 2.04 30.21 17.72
N PRO A 965 1.91 30.87 18.89
CA PRO A 965 1.20 30.31 20.04
C PRO A 965 -0.25 29.89 19.75
N LYS A 966 -0.88 30.46 18.72
CA LYS A 966 -2.23 30.08 18.30
C LYS A 966 -2.29 28.69 17.63
N LEU A 967 -1.16 28.15 17.21
CA LEU A 967 -1.05 26.90 16.43
C LEU A 967 -0.48 25.73 17.24
N GLU A 968 -0.04 25.94 18.50
CA GLU A 968 0.64 24.92 19.33
C GLU A 968 -0.19 23.64 19.52
N GLY A 969 -1.53 23.73 19.47
CA GLY A 969 -2.43 22.58 19.60
C GLY A 969 -2.62 21.72 18.34
N VAL A 970 -2.01 22.08 17.19
CA VAL A 970 -2.15 21.32 15.95
C VAL A 970 -1.38 20.00 16.04
N THR A 971 -2.06 18.88 15.81
CA THR A 971 -1.40 17.56 15.84
C THR A 971 -0.69 17.30 14.51
N VAL A 972 0.60 16.95 14.52
CA VAL A 972 1.37 16.57 13.33
C VAL A 972 1.96 15.16 13.49
N GLY A 973 1.72 14.28 12.52
CA GLY A 973 2.08 12.85 12.63
C GLY A 973 1.98 12.07 11.32
N SER A 974 2.39 10.80 11.35
CA SER A 974 2.22 9.87 10.23
C SER A 974 0.81 9.30 10.17
N VAL A 975 0.46 8.62 9.08
CA VAL A 975 -0.84 7.95 8.93
C VAL A 975 -1.09 6.96 10.07
N GLU A 976 -0.06 6.22 10.48
CA GLU A 976 -0.12 5.26 11.59
C GLU A 976 -0.45 5.95 12.92
N ALA A 977 0.13 7.12 13.19
CA ALA A 977 -0.13 7.87 14.43
C ALA A 977 -1.58 8.40 14.51
N PHE A 978 -2.20 8.68 13.36
CA PHE A 978 -3.59 9.12 13.26
C PHE A 978 -4.61 7.98 13.20
N GLN A 979 -4.16 6.72 13.18
CA GLN A 979 -5.08 5.59 13.16
C GLN A 979 -5.89 5.53 14.46
N GLY A 980 -7.20 5.29 14.34
CA GLY A 980 -8.16 5.38 15.46
C GLY A 980 -8.49 6.80 15.93
N GLN A 981 -7.74 7.82 15.49
CA GLN A 981 -8.06 9.22 15.75
C GLN A 981 -8.88 9.82 14.61
N GLU A 982 -9.48 10.97 14.87
CA GLU A 982 -10.20 11.80 13.91
C GLU A 982 -10.02 13.28 14.25
N ARG A 983 -10.16 14.15 13.24
CA ARG A 983 -10.08 15.60 13.40
C ARG A 983 -11.13 16.26 12.52
N ARG A 984 -11.56 17.45 12.92
CA ARG A 984 -12.50 18.25 12.13
C ARG A 984 -11.92 18.58 10.76
N ILE A 985 -10.63 18.92 10.73
CA ILE A 985 -9.86 19.25 9.52
C ILE A 985 -8.63 18.36 9.46
N ILE A 986 -8.37 17.76 8.31
CA ILE A 986 -7.13 17.05 8.02
C ILE A 986 -6.42 17.71 6.84
N ILE A 987 -5.13 17.97 7.03
CA ILE A 987 -4.22 18.43 5.99
C ILE A 987 -3.22 17.31 5.70
N ILE A 988 -3.12 16.86 4.45
CA ILE A 988 -2.18 15.83 4.01
C ILE A 988 -1.06 16.49 3.22
N SER A 989 0.19 16.30 3.63
CA SER A 989 1.39 16.73 2.88
C SER A 989 2.10 15.51 2.30
N THR A 990 2.19 15.43 0.97
CA THR A 990 2.77 14.27 0.26
C THR A 990 4.29 14.34 0.09
N VAL A 991 4.87 15.54 0.19
CA VAL A 991 6.31 15.88 0.16
C VAL A 991 6.99 15.66 -1.19
N ARG A 992 6.78 14.51 -1.82
CA ARG A 992 7.55 14.10 -3.00
C ARG A 992 7.20 14.98 -4.21
N SER A 993 8.22 15.33 -4.99
CA SER A 993 8.05 16.24 -6.14
C SER A 993 8.78 15.83 -7.41
N ASN A 994 9.67 14.83 -7.34
CA ASN A 994 10.55 14.52 -8.48
C ASN A 994 9.82 13.84 -9.67
N GLU A 995 9.80 14.52 -10.82
CA GLU A 995 9.19 14.07 -12.08
C GLU A 995 10.05 13.08 -12.90
N HIS A 996 11.37 13.02 -12.64
CA HIS A 996 12.30 12.25 -13.46
C HIS A 996 12.19 10.72 -13.33
N TYR A 997 11.36 10.21 -12.41
CA TYR A 997 11.17 8.78 -12.16
C TYR A 997 9.73 8.27 -12.39
N VAL A 998 8.90 9.06 -13.08
CA VAL A 998 7.43 8.90 -13.06
C VAL A 998 6.90 7.68 -13.83
N THR A 999 7.61 7.08 -14.79
CA THR A 999 7.01 6.01 -15.60
C THR A 999 7.35 4.57 -15.20
N SER A 1000 8.53 4.30 -14.63
CA SER A 1000 8.93 2.92 -14.25
C SER A 1000 9.03 2.69 -12.74
N ASP A 1001 9.20 3.74 -11.94
CA ASP A 1001 9.53 3.64 -10.52
C ASP A 1001 8.46 4.19 -9.56
N MET A 1002 7.25 4.50 -10.03
CA MET A 1002 6.18 4.99 -9.14
C MET A 1002 5.93 4.09 -7.91
N ARG A 1003 6.05 2.76 -8.03
CA ARG A 1003 5.87 1.85 -6.89
C ARG A 1003 7.07 1.81 -5.92
N ARG A 1004 8.30 2.00 -6.40
CA ARG A 1004 9.53 1.97 -5.57
C ARG A 1004 9.87 3.35 -5.02
N SER A 1005 9.68 4.42 -5.80
CA SER A 1005 9.95 5.81 -5.44
C SER A 1005 8.88 6.43 -4.53
N LEU A 1006 7.58 6.13 -4.72
CA LEU A 1006 6.51 6.64 -3.86
C LEU A 1006 6.24 5.77 -2.63
N GLY A 1007 6.63 4.49 -2.66
CA GLY A 1007 6.58 3.51 -1.56
C GLY A 1007 5.35 3.64 -0.64
N PHE A 1008 5.49 4.48 0.39
CA PHE A 1008 4.45 4.79 1.38
C PHE A 1008 3.19 5.43 0.80
N VAL A 1009 3.31 6.36 -0.15
CA VAL A 1009 2.20 7.16 -0.68
C VAL A 1009 1.37 6.38 -1.72
N ALA A 1010 1.94 5.31 -2.29
CA ALA A 1010 1.26 4.41 -3.22
C ALA A 1010 0.42 3.30 -2.53
N ASP A 1011 0.54 3.12 -1.21
CA ASP A 1011 -0.23 2.10 -0.49
C ASP A 1011 -1.70 2.55 -0.36
N ALA A 1012 -2.59 1.79 -1.00
CA ALA A 1012 -4.02 2.10 -1.06
C ALA A 1012 -4.69 2.13 0.32
N ARG A 1013 -4.22 1.30 1.27
CA ARG A 1013 -4.77 1.25 2.64
C ARG A 1013 -4.34 2.47 3.45
N ARG A 1014 -3.09 2.92 3.30
CA ARG A 1014 -2.60 4.17 3.90
C ARG A 1014 -3.37 5.37 3.39
N PHE A 1015 -3.58 5.43 2.08
CA PHE A 1015 -4.40 6.48 1.45
C PHE A 1015 -5.81 6.49 2.04
N ASN A 1016 -6.48 5.33 2.08
CA ASN A 1016 -7.82 5.19 2.65
C ASN A 1016 -7.87 5.67 4.12
N VAL A 1017 -6.91 5.27 4.95
CA VAL A 1017 -6.84 5.74 6.35
C VAL A 1017 -6.68 7.26 6.41
N ALA A 1018 -5.75 7.84 5.64
CA ALA A 1018 -5.43 9.26 5.69
C ALA A 1018 -6.63 10.15 5.34
N ILE A 1019 -7.33 9.87 4.23
CA ILE A 1019 -8.47 10.69 3.79
C ILE A 1019 -9.71 10.53 4.70
N THR A 1020 -9.87 9.37 5.34
CA THR A 1020 -11.01 9.06 6.23
C THR A 1020 -10.80 9.49 7.69
N ARG A 1021 -9.76 10.29 7.96
CA ARG A 1021 -9.54 10.95 9.27
C ARG A 1021 -10.31 12.26 9.41
N ALA A 1022 -10.68 12.89 8.29
CA ALA A 1022 -11.36 14.18 8.26
C ALA A 1022 -12.86 14.01 8.56
N GLN A 1023 -13.39 14.86 9.45
CA GLN A 1023 -14.83 14.95 9.68
C GLN A 1023 -15.50 15.95 8.73
N ALA A 1024 -15.00 17.20 8.68
CA ALA A 1024 -15.65 18.30 7.97
C ALA A 1024 -14.90 18.78 6.73
N MET A 1025 -13.56 18.81 6.74
CA MET A 1025 -12.75 19.32 5.63
C MET A 1025 -11.46 18.55 5.43
N LEU A 1026 -11.10 18.30 4.17
CA LEU A 1026 -9.87 17.63 3.75
C LEU A 1026 -9.05 18.54 2.83
N ILE A 1027 -7.80 18.79 3.17
CA ILE A 1027 -6.85 19.55 2.34
C ILE A 1027 -5.69 18.62 1.99
N ILE A 1028 -5.33 18.54 0.72
CA ILE A 1028 -4.20 17.75 0.23
C ILE A 1028 -3.23 18.70 -0.47
N SER A 1029 -2.02 18.79 0.05
CA SER A 1029 -0.88 19.47 -0.55
C SER A 1029 -0.03 18.43 -1.26
N ALA A 1030 0.02 18.48 -2.59
CA ALA A 1030 0.75 17.52 -3.40
C ALA A 1030 1.29 18.10 -4.70
N THR A 1031 2.37 17.50 -5.21
CA THR A 1031 2.93 17.91 -6.50
C THR A 1031 2.01 17.55 -7.66
N ARG A 1032 1.98 18.36 -8.72
CA ARG A 1032 1.14 18.10 -9.92
C ARG A 1032 1.40 16.72 -10.53
N SER A 1033 2.61 16.18 -10.43
CA SER A 1033 2.96 14.83 -10.86
C SER A 1033 2.14 13.72 -10.16
N PHE A 1034 1.60 13.97 -8.96
CA PHE A 1034 0.72 13.04 -8.24
C PHE A 1034 -0.64 12.82 -8.90
N THR A 1035 -1.06 13.65 -9.86
CA THR A 1035 -2.26 13.37 -10.66
C THR A 1035 -2.12 12.11 -11.52
N HIS A 1036 -0.89 11.58 -11.70
CA HIS A 1036 -0.65 10.30 -12.37
C HIS A 1036 -0.76 9.09 -11.42
N SER A 1037 -0.87 9.31 -10.10
CA SER A 1037 -1.12 8.23 -9.14
C SER A 1037 -2.55 7.71 -9.28
N ILE A 1038 -2.73 6.39 -9.27
CA ILE A 1038 -4.05 5.73 -9.43
C ILE A 1038 -5.07 6.26 -8.42
N HIS A 1039 -4.65 6.57 -7.19
CA HIS A 1039 -5.56 7.00 -6.13
C HIS A 1039 -5.67 8.51 -6.00
N TYR A 1040 -4.54 9.23 -5.98
CA TYR A 1040 -4.57 10.70 -5.88
C TYR A 1040 -5.11 11.35 -7.16
N GLY A 1041 -4.75 10.81 -8.33
CA GLY A 1041 -5.24 11.28 -9.62
C GLY A 1041 -6.71 10.98 -9.88
N ALA A 1042 -7.28 9.96 -9.24
CA ALA A 1042 -8.71 9.70 -9.31
C ALA A 1042 -9.52 10.56 -8.32
N LEU A 1043 -8.87 11.10 -7.27
CA LEU A 1043 -9.49 12.00 -6.31
C LEU A 1043 -9.45 13.47 -6.77
N SER A 1044 -8.33 13.89 -7.39
CA SER A 1044 -8.15 15.22 -8.01
C SER A 1044 -9.03 15.38 -9.23
#